data_AF-A0A552UFX3-F1
#
_entry.id   AF-A0A552UFX3-F1
#
_cell.length_a   1.000
_cell.length_b   1.000
_cell.length_c   1.000
_cell.angle_alpha   90.00
_cell.angle_beta   90.00
_cell.angle_gamma   90.00
#
_symmetry.space_group_name_H-M   'P 1'
#
loop_
_entity.id
_entity.type
_entity.pdbx_description
1 polymer ?
#
loop_
_entity_poly.entity_id
_entity_poly.type
_entity_poly.pdbx_seq_one_letter_code
_entity_poly.pdbx_strand_id
1 'polypeptide(L)'
;MGAGVRQHDEAFEEGVAMTNRLSGKIALVTGAAGNLGGEIVRAYLREGATVVLTGRTRERVEAAAAAACAEAGVPETSVMSVVLDGGDPDSVRAAVAEVVAVHGRIDILVNNAGSAGPKAPLGRLPLTEDELANGDTETVAQAARSLLGVAWNLIRAAAPALAPGASVVNVSTIFSRTEYYARTAYVVPKAAMNALSRAVAQELGARGIRVNLLFPGPIESQRIRTVFAAMDKLQGKAAGATADQFTGIMALNRDAAAPDKPLPTPQDIAATCVFLGSDESQALSGQDFEVTNGMNVPKESRSTYMSRPTMRSIDGAGLGVLVAAGDQLDEAIEIARVQAACGAAVLLGFGSEAGVVMARQRLESDPPVGRVALALFDRADPAAMDAALTEFTASDGELTGAIIMPDFATDYFTGPLSEASDEQVASFIDGELTGAIAIARTLTRYWGVHDSLVHDPRFVFVTNGSDGAGDAWNALLSAAIEQLIRVWRDESAVDVEFGRRRQAEWGNQIVRYANAEPENIRFAAGQAARILLKERRITPVSLHLPPSIGEATGARKAMVGFAENITGLHLGKVALITGGSAGIGGQVARLLALAGAKVMLVARRESELQAMRARIVGELEDVGFSGVERRVRTISNIDVSDHASLKGCVDQTIAAFGRIDYLINNAGISGAEEMVVDMDLASFRRTLDANLISNYVLASHVVPLMKAQGSGYILNVSSYFGGEKYLAVAYPNRADYAVSKSGQRAMVEAMARYLGPEIQINAIAPGPVDGDRLGGTGGKPGLFERRGRLILENKRLNAVHAACVKAVRNGKRIEAVLGRLSRNDTVRIAHDTDNPRELRDLALACAQEGDDSSTWDRFLLTRGIAARLVKRLRLGGYFTDAAAWATRPDTEEANGGWLLRVPPDDKPWLPAKKIASEAAKVGSGVTSLLNLGRMPTEGEVAQATVFFLADRAVSGETFMPSGGLSLERSTTERELFGSPKQERLDRMRGKTVWVVGEHLVDYLVGVTQAFADCEVARIVLMTKTGEGGAALVAALEETTAAVETLVCGDDLEAQFDAALAKWGTPTTIVSTPFTPLPDRLFGEDVLTPDEFAAVCEDNLTHHFRVARKASLYDHCQLVLVSPDVEMGTTGPAFALANFVKTALHAFTATLAVENERLVHDVPVNQINLTRRVRSEEPRNLDEHLEEVKRFARAVLLAGAPLPDAEDSRYRARIYRGMSMTV
;
A
#
# COMPACT_ATOMS: atom_id res chain seq x y z
N MET A 1 -40.32 -84.35 5.48
CA MET A 1 -40.40 -84.78 6.89
C MET A 1 -40.39 -83.49 7.69
N GLY A 2 -41.47 -82.95 8.24
CA GLY A 2 -42.62 -83.59 8.87
C GLY A 2 -42.58 -83.15 10.34
N ALA A 3 -43.37 -82.11 10.67
CA ALA A 3 -44.03 -81.81 11.95
C ALA A 3 -44.01 -80.31 12.30
N GLY A 4 -45.20 -79.73 12.47
CA GLY A 4 -45.39 -78.62 13.41
C GLY A 4 -45.88 -77.29 12.87
N VAL A 5 -46.94 -77.27 12.06
CA VAL A 5 -47.83 -76.09 11.99
C VAL A 5 -48.46 -75.93 13.36
N ARG A 6 -48.22 -74.79 14.03
CA ARG A 6 -49.07 -74.32 15.13
C ARG A 6 -49.74 -73.02 14.71
N GLN A 7 -51.04 -73.15 14.46
CA GLN A 7 -52.01 -72.05 14.47
C GLN A 7 -51.89 -71.30 15.80
N HIS A 8 -51.89 -69.98 15.73
CA HIS A 8 -52.42 -69.10 16.77
C HIS A 8 -53.33 -68.09 16.08
N ASP A 9 -54.47 -68.59 15.59
CA ASP A 9 -55.73 -67.85 15.65
C ASP A 9 -56.31 -68.17 17.03
N GLU A 10 -56.32 -67.18 17.93
CA GLU A 10 -57.36 -66.91 18.94
C GLU A 10 -56.79 -65.97 20.03
N ALA A 11 -57.62 -65.00 20.40
CA ALA A 11 -57.49 -64.02 21.49
C ALA A 11 -56.67 -62.73 21.22
N PHE A 12 -57.27 -61.78 20.50
CA PHE A 12 -57.12 -60.34 20.78
C PHE A 12 -58.49 -59.76 21.18
N GLU A 13 -59.10 -60.34 22.22
CA GLU A 13 -60.08 -59.67 23.06
C GLU A 13 -59.48 -59.57 24.46
N GLU A 14 -58.60 -58.59 24.68
CA GLU A 14 -58.30 -58.06 26.01
C GLU A 14 -58.16 -56.54 25.88
N GLY A 15 -59.00 -55.82 26.62
CA GLY A 15 -59.13 -54.38 26.56
C GLY A 15 -57.79 -53.68 26.80
N VAL A 16 -57.41 -52.82 25.85
CA VAL A 16 -56.29 -51.89 26.02
C VAL A 16 -56.60 -51.02 27.24
N ALA A 17 -55.85 -51.22 28.31
CA ALA A 17 -55.96 -50.38 29.50
C ALA A 17 -55.65 -48.93 29.11
N MET A 18 -56.65 -48.04 29.22
CA MET A 18 -56.49 -46.60 29.03
C MET A 18 -55.46 -46.08 30.03
N THR A 19 -54.28 -45.68 29.56
CA THR A 19 -53.22 -45.12 30.40
C THR A 19 -53.50 -43.66 30.82
N ASN A 20 -54.51 -43.01 30.22
CA ASN A 20 -55.04 -41.69 30.58
C ASN A 20 -53.98 -40.58 30.68
N ARG A 21 -52.90 -40.67 29.88
CA ARG A 21 -51.72 -39.78 29.98
C ARG A 21 -52.00 -38.33 29.58
N LEU A 22 -53.08 -38.09 28.83
CA LEU A 22 -53.52 -36.77 28.36
C LEU A 22 -54.89 -36.38 28.94
N SER A 23 -55.34 -37.06 30.00
CA SER A 23 -56.65 -36.80 30.61
C SER A 23 -56.80 -35.34 31.03
N GLY A 24 -57.88 -34.70 30.57
CA GLY A 24 -58.21 -33.32 30.89
C GLY A 24 -57.45 -32.26 30.08
N LYS A 25 -56.63 -32.66 29.10
CA LYS A 25 -55.91 -31.74 28.21
C LYS A 25 -56.74 -31.43 26.95
N ILE A 26 -56.76 -30.16 26.55
CA ILE A 26 -57.35 -29.70 25.28
C ILE A 26 -56.24 -29.58 24.23
N ALA A 27 -56.31 -30.39 23.19
CA ALA A 27 -55.29 -30.48 22.15
C ALA A 27 -55.78 -29.95 20.80
N LEU A 28 -55.14 -28.91 20.27
CA LEU A 28 -55.41 -28.36 18.94
C LEU A 28 -54.44 -28.95 17.92
N VAL A 29 -54.94 -29.75 16.97
CA VAL A 29 -54.13 -30.47 15.97
C VAL A 29 -54.44 -29.95 14.57
N THR A 30 -53.44 -29.36 13.91
CA THR A 30 -53.59 -28.88 12.53
C THR A 30 -53.30 -29.95 11.49
N GLY A 31 -54.01 -29.89 10.36
CA GLY A 31 -53.90 -30.91 9.31
C GLY A 31 -54.38 -32.29 9.79
N ALA A 32 -55.36 -32.30 10.70
CA ALA A 32 -55.85 -33.48 11.41
C ALA A 32 -56.46 -34.54 10.47
N ALA A 33 -56.95 -34.15 9.29
CA ALA A 33 -57.49 -35.06 8.28
C ALA A 33 -56.44 -35.71 7.35
N GLY A 34 -55.14 -35.56 7.66
CA GLY A 34 -54.02 -36.19 6.94
C GLY A 34 -53.58 -37.51 7.58
N ASN A 35 -52.65 -38.23 6.93
CA ASN A 35 -52.17 -39.54 7.41
C ASN A 35 -51.58 -39.48 8.83
N LEU A 36 -50.64 -38.55 9.07
CA LEU A 36 -50.03 -38.35 10.40
C LEU A 36 -51.02 -37.71 11.37
N GLY A 37 -51.72 -36.66 10.94
CA GLY A 37 -52.70 -35.95 11.78
C GLY A 37 -53.78 -36.88 12.32
N GLY A 38 -54.32 -37.78 11.50
CA GLY A 38 -55.37 -38.70 11.91
C GLY A 38 -54.89 -39.75 12.91
N GLU A 39 -53.64 -40.23 12.81
CA GLU A 39 -53.05 -41.12 13.82
C GLU A 39 -52.75 -40.37 15.13
N ILE A 40 -52.26 -39.13 15.08
CA ILE A 40 -52.05 -38.29 16.26
C ILE A 40 -53.39 -38.07 17.00
N VAL A 41 -54.45 -37.71 16.28
CA VAL A 41 -55.79 -37.52 16.86
C VAL A 41 -56.27 -38.80 17.53
N ARG A 42 -56.20 -39.95 16.84
CA ARG A 42 -56.63 -41.24 17.42
C ARG A 42 -55.82 -41.63 18.66
N ALA A 43 -54.51 -41.42 18.65
CA ALA A 43 -53.66 -41.67 19.82
C ALA A 43 -54.01 -40.73 20.99
N TYR A 44 -54.28 -39.46 20.72
CA TYR A 44 -54.64 -38.48 21.75
C TYR A 44 -55.99 -38.78 22.40
N LEU A 45 -56.99 -39.18 21.58
CA LEU A 45 -58.30 -39.60 22.07
C LEU A 45 -58.22 -40.85 22.95
N ARG A 46 -57.41 -41.85 22.56
CA ARG A 46 -57.15 -43.05 23.37
C ARG A 46 -56.44 -42.74 24.69
N GLU A 47 -55.77 -41.61 24.80
CA GLU A 47 -55.07 -41.18 26.02
C GLU A 47 -55.88 -40.17 26.86
N GLY A 48 -57.13 -39.91 26.48
CA GLY A 48 -58.10 -39.12 27.26
C GLY A 48 -58.08 -37.61 26.99
N ALA A 49 -57.46 -37.14 25.91
CA ALA A 49 -57.51 -35.73 25.52
C ALA A 49 -58.85 -35.37 24.85
N THR A 50 -59.27 -34.11 25.00
CA THR A 50 -60.25 -33.50 24.08
C THR A 50 -59.49 -32.91 22.90
N VAL A 51 -59.83 -33.33 21.67
CA VAL A 51 -59.04 -32.97 20.49
C VAL A 51 -59.83 -32.06 19.56
N VAL A 52 -59.28 -30.87 19.29
CA VAL A 52 -59.76 -29.97 18.25
C VAL A 52 -59.02 -30.28 16.94
N LEU A 53 -59.77 -30.76 15.94
CA LEU A 53 -59.27 -31.03 14.61
C LEU A 53 -59.44 -29.79 13.74
N THR A 54 -58.39 -29.40 13.01
CA THR A 54 -58.49 -28.31 12.04
C THR A 54 -58.10 -28.69 10.62
N GLY A 55 -58.69 -27.96 9.67
CA GLY A 55 -58.38 -28.02 8.24
C GLY A 55 -59.23 -27.04 7.43
N ARG A 56 -58.86 -26.84 6.16
CA ARG A 56 -59.48 -25.86 5.26
C ARG A 56 -60.90 -26.20 4.83
N THR A 57 -61.26 -27.48 4.83
CA THR A 57 -62.54 -27.98 4.31
C THR A 57 -63.36 -28.56 5.44
N ARG A 58 -64.44 -27.87 5.81
CA ARG A 58 -65.34 -28.25 6.91
C ARG A 58 -65.78 -29.71 6.85
N GLU A 59 -66.38 -30.12 5.74
CA GLU A 59 -66.89 -31.48 5.52
C GLU A 59 -65.82 -32.55 5.76
N ARG A 60 -64.59 -32.31 5.29
CA ARG A 60 -63.47 -33.24 5.43
C ARG A 60 -63.01 -33.36 6.88
N VAL A 61 -63.01 -32.25 7.63
CA VAL A 61 -62.58 -32.23 9.04
C VAL A 61 -63.65 -32.86 9.92
N GLU A 62 -64.93 -32.57 9.68
CA GLU A 62 -66.06 -33.17 10.40
C GLU A 62 -66.13 -34.68 10.16
N ALA A 63 -65.95 -35.14 8.90
CA ALA A 63 -65.88 -36.56 8.59
C ALA A 63 -64.69 -37.26 9.28
N ALA A 64 -63.52 -36.62 9.33
CA ALA A 64 -62.35 -37.15 10.03
C ALA A 64 -62.56 -37.21 11.55
N ALA A 65 -63.26 -36.23 12.14
CA ALA A 65 -63.57 -36.20 13.56
C ALA A 65 -64.52 -37.35 13.96
N ALA A 66 -65.58 -37.59 13.16
CA ALA A 66 -66.52 -38.68 13.37
C ALA A 66 -65.83 -40.06 13.26
N ALA A 67 -64.99 -40.26 12.24
CA ALA A 67 -64.22 -41.48 12.07
C ALA A 67 -63.25 -41.72 13.23
N ALA A 68 -62.55 -40.68 13.70
CA ALA A 68 -61.61 -40.79 14.81
C ALA A 68 -62.31 -41.17 16.13
N CYS A 69 -63.51 -40.66 16.41
CA CYS A 69 -64.28 -41.05 17.60
C CYS A 69 -64.73 -42.52 17.53
N ALA A 70 -65.24 -42.95 16.37
CA ALA A 70 -65.67 -44.32 16.16
C ALA A 70 -64.51 -45.32 16.33
N GLU A 71 -63.34 -45.02 15.75
CA GLU A 71 -62.15 -45.88 15.85
C GLU A 71 -61.49 -45.86 17.23
N ALA A 72 -61.61 -44.78 17.99
CA ALA A 72 -61.06 -44.66 19.34
C ALA A 72 -62.03 -45.14 20.44
N GLY A 73 -63.31 -45.35 20.12
CA GLY A 73 -64.33 -45.79 21.07
C GLY A 73 -64.73 -44.72 22.11
N VAL A 74 -64.68 -43.44 21.73
CA VAL A 74 -64.94 -42.28 22.61
C VAL A 74 -66.17 -41.48 22.15
N PRO A 75 -66.88 -40.76 23.05
CA PRO A 75 -68.06 -39.98 22.65
C PRO A 75 -67.68 -38.80 21.76
N GLU A 76 -68.60 -38.39 20.87
CA GLU A 76 -68.41 -37.25 19.94
C GLU A 76 -68.10 -35.93 20.67
N THR A 77 -68.47 -35.78 21.94
CA THR A 77 -68.09 -34.63 22.77
C THR A 77 -66.59 -34.52 23.05
N SER A 78 -65.81 -35.56 22.71
CA SER A 78 -64.34 -35.59 22.88
C SER A 78 -63.60 -34.92 21.71
N VAL A 79 -64.31 -34.53 20.65
CA VAL A 79 -63.74 -33.84 19.49
C VAL A 79 -64.48 -32.54 19.19
N MET A 80 -63.75 -31.59 18.61
CA MET A 80 -64.30 -30.36 18.02
C MET A 80 -63.67 -30.18 16.64
N SER A 81 -64.45 -29.79 15.64
CA SER A 81 -63.94 -29.48 14.30
C SER A 81 -63.97 -27.97 14.04
N VAL A 82 -62.83 -27.37 13.69
CA VAL A 82 -62.72 -25.94 13.38
C VAL A 82 -62.13 -25.76 11.99
N VAL A 83 -62.74 -24.87 11.20
CA VAL A 83 -62.21 -24.50 9.88
C VAL A 83 -61.07 -23.52 10.08
N LEU A 84 -59.91 -23.84 9.52
CA LEU A 84 -58.70 -23.02 9.63
C LEU A 84 -57.94 -23.09 8.32
N ASP A 85 -57.69 -21.92 7.71
CA ASP A 85 -56.68 -21.75 6.68
C ASP A 85 -55.42 -21.12 7.28
N GLY A 86 -54.33 -21.87 7.27
CA GLY A 86 -53.07 -21.44 7.87
C GLY A 86 -52.38 -20.32 7.12
N GLY A 87 -52.71 -20.14 5.84
CA GLY A 87 -52.20 -19.05 5.01
C GLY A 87 -52.86 -17.69 5.30
N ASP A 88 -53.99 -17.69 6.02
CA ASP A 88 -54.75 -16.50 6.37
C ASP A 88 -54.69 -16.24 7.89
N PRO A 89 -53.98 -15.19 8.35
CA PRO A 89 -53.85 -14.91 9.77
C PRO A 89 -55.18 -14.58 10.46
N ASP A 90 -56.18 -14.03 9.75
CA ASP A 90 -57.52 -13.77 10.30
C ASP A 90 -58.28 -15.08 10.52
N SER A 91 -58.22 -16.01 9.55
CA SER A 91 -58.78 -17.35 9.72
C SER A 91 -58.19 -18.07 10.94
N VAL A 92 -56.87 -17.98 11.14
CA VAL A 92 -56.19 -18.57 12.30
C VAL A 92 -56.64 -17.95 13.62
N ARG A 93 -56.72 -16.61 13.71
CA ARG A 93 -57.21 -15.91 14.91
C ARG A 93 -58.65 -16.28 15.24
N ALA A 94 -59.53 -16.32 14.22
CA ALA A 94 -60.94 -16.70 14.40
C ALA A 94 -61.06 -18.14 14.91
N ALA A 95 -60.29 -19.07 14.34
CA ALA A 95 -60.27 -20.47 14.77
C ALA A 95 -59.79 -20.64 16.22
N VAL A 96 -58.71 -19.96 16.61
CA VAL A 96 -58.22 -20.00 18.00
C VAL A 96 -59.26 -19.38 18.95
N ALA A 97 -59.88 -18.27 18.58
CA ALA A 97 -60.94 -17.65 19.38
C ALA A 97 -62.15 -18.57 19.58
N GLU A 98 -62.54 -19.33 18.55
CA GLU A 98 -63.60 -20.34 18.63
C GLU A 98 -63.25 -21.45 19.64
N VAL A 99 -62.01 -21.96 19.60
CA VAL A 99 -61.52 -22.98 20.54
C VAL A 99 -61.53 -22.46 21.97
N VAL A 100 -61.04 -21.24 22.19
CA VAL A 100 -61.01 -20.61 23.52
C VAL A 100 -62.42 -20.32 24.03
N ALA A 101 -63.35 -19.91 23.17
CA ALA A 101 -64.74 -19.68 23.55
C ALA A 101 -65.43 -20.95 24.05
N VAL A 102 -65.12 -22.11 23.45
CA VAL A 102 -65.72 -23.41 23.82
C VAL A 102 -65.02 -24.07 25.01
N HIS A 103 -63.69 -24.09 25.02
CA HIS A 103 -62.90 -24.88 25.97
C HIS A 103 -62.16 -24.05 27.04
N GLY A 104 -62.13 -22.72 26.89
CA GLY A 104 -61.50 -21.78 27.82
C GLY A 104 -59.97 -21.73 27.81
N ARG A 105 -59.30 -22.74 27.25
CA ARG A 105 -57.82 -22.86 27.19
C ARG A 105 -57.37 -23.78 26.05
N ILE A 106 -56.07 -23.74 25.76
CA ILE A 106 -55.37 -24.72 24.94
C ILE A 106 -54.20 -25.27 25.74
N ASP A 107 -54.15 -26.59 25.94
CA ASP A 107 -53.07 -27.24 26.72
C ASP A 107 -51.97 -27.79 25.79
N ILE A 108 -52.35 -28.27 24.60
CA ILE A 108 -51.43 -28.86 23.63
C ILE A 108 -51.70 -28.26 22.25
N LEU A 109 -50.65 -27.77 21.58
CA LEU A 109 -50.71 -27.26 20.22
C LEU A 109 -49.83 -28.11 19.32
N VAL A 110 -50.42 -28.81 18.34
CA VAL A 110 -49.68 -29.64 17.37
C VAL A 110 -49.73 -29.00 15.99
N ASN A 111 -48.63 -28.35 15.61
CA ASN A 111 -48.42 -27.76 14.29
C ASN A 111 -47.99 -28.84 13.28
N ASN A 112 -48.96 -29.58 12.75
CA ASN A 112 -48.75 -30.66 11.78
C ASN A 112 -49.17 -30.29 10.35
N ALA A 113 -50.00 -29.26 10.16
CA ALA A 113 -50.40 -28.80 8.83
C ALA A 113 -49.17 -28.46 7.95
N GLY A 114 -49.28 -28.81 6.67
CA GLY A 114 -48.25 -28.58 5.68
C GLY A 114 -48.66 -29.14 4.33
N SER A 115 -48.35 -28.41 3.26
CA SER A 115 -48.55 -28.88 1.90
C SER A 115 -47.34 -29.65 1.37
N ALA A 116 -47.39 -30.12 0.12
CA ALA A 116 -46.24 -30.76 -0.50
C ALA A 116 -45.29 -29.76 -1.18
N GLY A 117 -45.79 -28.55 -1.49
CA GLY A 117 -45.16 -27.59 -2.39
C GLY A 117 -45.03 -28.10 -3.84
N PRO A 118 -44.65 -27.23 -4.78
CA PRO A 118 -44.33 -27.62 -6.14
C PRO A 118 -43.14 -28.60 -6.17
N LYS A 119 -43.20 -29.58 -7.08
CA LYS A 119 -42.21 -30.67 -7.18
C LYS A 119 -41.37 -30.52 -8.45
N ALA A 120 -40.58 -29.45 -8.50
CA ALA A 120 -39.73 -29.14 -9.64
C ALA A 120 -38.29 -28.80 -9.20
N PRO A 121 -37.28 -29.10 -10.05
CA PRO A 121 -35.92 -28.59 -9.85
C PRO A 121 -35.91 -27.06 -9.77
N LEU A 122 -34.90 -26.50 -9.09
CA LEU A 122 -34.76 -25.09 -8.77
C LEU A 122 -35.00 -24.17 -9.97
N GLY A 123 -34.36 -24.44 -11.12
CA GLY A 123 -34.51 -23.66 -12.35
C GLY A 123 -35.92 -23.65 -12.97
N ARG A 124 -36.84 -24.50 -12.50
CA ARG A 124 -38.23 -24.63 -13.01
C ARG A 124 -39.30 -24.38 -11.94
N LEU A 125 -38.92 -23.89 -10.75
CA LEU A 125 -39.91 -23.60 -9.71
C LEU A 125 -40.85 -22.46 -10.14
N PRO A 126 -42.17 -22.60 -9.93
CA PRO A 126 -43.16 -21.57 -10.25
C PRO A 126 -43.17 -20.47 -9.17
N LEU A 127 -42.81 -19.24 -9.57
CA LEU A 127 -42.88 -18.05 -8.72
C LEU A 127 -44.24 -17.35 -8.88
N THR A 128 -44.80 -17.33 -10.09
CA THR A 128 -46.11 -16.73 -10.39
C THR A 128 -47.16 -17.80 -10.71
N GLU A 129 -48.45 -17.43 -10.67
CA GLU A 129 -49.55 -18.36 -10.98
C GLU A 129 -49.51 -18.84 -12.44
N ASP A 130 -49.10 -17.98 -13.38
CA ASP A 130 -48.98 -18.31 -14.80
C ASP A 130 -47.87 -19.35 -15.08
N GLU A 131 -46.92 -19.53 -14.15
CA GLU A 131 -45.82 -20.50 -14.26
C GLU A 131 -46.20 -21.90 -13.73
N LEU A 132 -47.39 -22.07 -13.13
CA LEU A 132 -47.83 -23.36 -12.59
C LEU A 132 -48.00 -24.41 -13.71
N ALA A 133 -47.24 -25.51 -13.61
CA ALA A 133 -47.35 -26.63 -14.54
C ALA A 133 -48.56 -27.53 -14.22
N ASN A 134 -49.04 -28.30 -15.21
CA ASN A 134 -50.14 -29.25 -15.05
C ASN A 134 -49.87 -30.25 -13.91
N GLY A 135 -50.52 -30.06 -12.76
CA GLY A 135 -50.48 -30.96 -11.59
C GLY A 135 -49.85 -30.38 -10.33
N ASP A 136 -49.19 -29.21 -10.39
CA ASP A 136 -48.84 -28.42 -9.21
C ASP A 136 -49.98 -27.47 -8.83
N THR A 137 -50.20 -27.26 -7.53
CA THR A 137 -51.36 -26.49 -7.01
C THR A 137 -50.96 -25.23 -6.24
N GLU A 138 -49.67 -24.95 -6.10
CA GLU A 138 -49.14 -23.87 -5.27
C GLU A 138 -47.88 -23.28 -5.89
N THR A 139 -47.76 -21.95 -5.87
CA THR A 139 -46.49 -21.25 -6.12
C THR A 139 -45.52 -21.44 -4.94
N VAL A 140 -44.25 -21.05 -5.11
CA VAL A 140 -43.27 -21.07 -4.00
C VAL A 140 -43.76 -20.27 -2.78
N ALA A 141 -44.31 -19.07 -3.00
CA ALA A 141 -44.80 -18.20 -1.94
C ALA A 141 -46.03 -18.78 -1.23
N GLN A 142 -46.94 -19.41 -1.97
CA GLN A 142 -48.10 -20.12 -1.41
C GLN A 142 -47.66 -21.33 -0.58
N ALA A 143 -46.70 -22.12 -1.08
CA ALA A 143 -46.14 -23.25 -0.34
C ALA A 143 -45.46 -22.81 0.96
N ALA A 144 -44.71 -21.72 0.94
CA ALA A 144 -44.07 -21.16 2.15
C ALA A 144 -45.11 -20.74 3.21
N ARG A 145 -46.21 -20.09 2.81
CA ARG A 145 -47.34 -19.78 3.72
C ARG A 145 -48.01 -21.04 4.27
N SER A 146 -48.24 -22.04 3.43
CA SER A 146 -48.82 -23.33 3.81
C SER A 146 -47.93 -24.20 4.71
N LEU A 147 -46.64 -23.89 4.82
CA LEU A 147 -45.65 -24.68 5.57
C LEU A 147 -45.11 -23.96 6.80
N LEU A 148 -44.49 -22.81 6.60
CA LEU A 148 -43.94 -21.96 7.67
C LEU A 148 -45.02 -21.04 8.24
N GLY A 149 -45.79 -20.38 7.36
CA GLY A 149 -46.80 -19.39 7.75
C GLY A 149 -47.86 -19.98 8.69
N VAL A 150 -48.39 -21.16 8.39
CA VAL A 150 -49.39 -21.84 9.25
C VAL A 150 -48.89 -22.05 10.68
N ALA A 151 -47.67 -22.56 10.86
CA ALA A 151 -47.12 -22.82 12.18
C ALA A 151 -46.85 -21.50 12.92
N TRP A 152 -46.32 -20.50 12.22
CA TRP A 152 -46.01 -19.19 12.80
C TRP A 152 -47.27 -18.43 13.22
N ASN A 153 -48.27 -18.35 12.34
CA ASN A 153 -49.55 -17.70 12.62
C ASN A 153 -50.26 -18.41 13.77
N LEU A 154 -50.23 -19.75 13.81
CA LEU A 154 -50.89 -20.47 14.88
C LEU A 154 -50.21 -20.31 16.23
N ILE A 155 -48.87 -20.32 16.28
CA ILE A 155 -48.10 -20.03 17.49
C ILE A 155 -48.47 -18.65 18.02
N ARG A 156 -48.45 -17.60 17.19
CA ARG A 156 -48.75 -16.23 17.64
C ARG A 156 -50.18 -16.10 18.16
N ALA A 157 -51.14 -16.69 17.44
CA ALA A 157 -52.55 -16.57 17.77
C ALA A 157 -52.90 -17.36 19.04
N ALA A 158 -52.31 -18.54 19.22
CA ALA A 158 -52.53 -19.39 20.38
C ALA A 158 -51.75 -18.94 21.61
N ALA A 159 -50.61 -18.25 21.45
CA ALA A 159 -49.73 -17.88 22.56
C ALA A 159 -50.45 -17.23 23.76
N PRO A 160 -51.41 -16.29 23.59
CA PRO A 160 -52.16 -15.72 24.72
C PRO A 160 -53.05 -16.73 25.47
N ALA A 161 -53.49 -17.80 24.81
CA ALA A 161 -54.37 -18.84 25.35
C ALA A 161 -53.63 -20.05 25.96
N LEU A 162 -52.29 -20.06 25.86
CA LEU A 162 -51.44 -21.09 26.46
C LEU A 162 -51.07 -20.72 27.90
N ALA A 163 -51.38 -21.62 28.85
CA ALA A 163 -51.06 -21.49 30.27
C ALA A 163 -49.72 -22.18 30.62
N PRO A 164 -49.12 -21.89 31.79
CA PRO A 164 -47.96 -22.63 32.27
C PRO A 164 -48.20 -24.15 32.27
N GLY A 165 -47.25 -24.91 31.73
CA GLY A 165 -47.36 -26.37 31.53
C GLY A 165 -47.83 -26.79 30.13
N ALA A 166 -48.34 -25.86 29.32
CA ALA A 166 -48.75 -26.13 27.95
C ALA A 166 -47.56 -26.60 27.07
N SER A 167 -47.89 -27.34 26.01
CA SER A 167 -46.91 -27.94 25.09
C SER A 167 -47.22 -27.60 23.64
N VAL A 168 -46.25 -27.00 22.95
CA VAL A 168 -46.28 -26.78 21.50
C VAL A 168 -45.36 -27.81 20.83
N VAL A 169 -45.91 -28.58 19.90
CA VAL A 169 -45.20 -29.58 19.11
C VAL A 169 -45.23 -29.15 17.64
N ASN A 170 -44.08 -28.73 17.14
CA ASN A 170 -43.91 -28.38 15.73
C ASN A 170 -43.47 -29.62 14.95
N VAL A 171 -44.24 -30.03 13.94
CA VAL A 171 -43.92 -31.21 13.12
C VAL A 171 -43.21 -30.79 11.84
N SER A 172 -41.89 -31.00 11.82
CA SER A 172 -41.02 -30.74 10.70
C SER A 172 -40.85 -31.98 9.81
N THR A 173 -39.65 -32.20 9.28
CA THR A 173 -39.25 -33.35 8.49
C THR A 173 -37.73 -33.46 8.49
N ILE A 174 -37.18 -34.69 8.56
CA ILE A 174 -35.73 -34.88 8.45
C ILE A 174 -35.17 -34.36 7.13
N PHE A 175 -36.00 -34.32 6.07
CA PHE A 175 -35.62 -33.81 4.76
C PHE A 175 -35.25 -32.31 4.75
N SER A 176 -35.61 -31.57 5.81
CA SER A 176 -35.16 -30.18 6.01
C SER A 176 -33.66 -30.04 6.33
N ARG A 177 -32.95 -31.17 6.53
CA ARG A 177 -31.52 -31.25 6.81
C ARG A 177 -30.75 -32.18 5.86
N THR A 178 -31.41 -32.77 4.87
CA THR A 178 -30.80 -33.68 3.90
C THR A 178 -30.85 -33.10 2.48
N GLU A 179 -30.11 -33.73 1.58
CA GLU A 179 -30.29 -33.56 0.14
C GLU A 179 -31.69 -34.09 -0.24
N TYR A 180 -32.45 -33.31 -1.03
CA TYR A 180 -33.82 -33.64 -1.39
C TYR A 180 -34.22 -33.01 -2.73
N TYR A 181 -33.63 -33.56 -3.80
CA TYR A 181 -33.78 -33.14 -5.20
C TYR A 181 -35.22 -32.77 -5.61
N ALA A 182 -35.39 -31.63 -6.29
CA ALA A 182 -36.63 -31.07 -6.82
C ALA A 182 -37.69 -30.69 -5.76
N ARG A 183 -37.27 -30.48 -4.50
CA ARG A 183 -38.17 -30.21 -3.36
C ARG A 183 -37.79 -28.97 -2.55
N THR A 184 -37.05 -28.04 -3.14
CA THR A 184 -36.64 -26.76 -2.52
C THR A 184 -37.80 -26.03 -1.85
N ALA A 185 -38.93 -25.86 -2.54
CA ALA A 185 -40.12 -25.17 -2.04
C ALA A 185 -40.78 -25.85 -0.82
N TYR A 186 -40.42 -27.10 -0.51
CA TYR A 186 -40.88 -27.82 0.67
C TYR A 186 -39.89 -27.74 1.82
N VAL A 187 -38.61 -28.03 1.56
CA VAL A 187 -37.60 -28.18 2.61
C VAL A 187 -37.06 -26.86 3.14
N VAL A 188 -37.04 -25.81 2.31
CA VAL A 188 -36.56 -24.48 2.72
C VAL A 188 -37.50 -23.83 3.75
N PRO A 189 -38.82 -23.77 3.56
CA PRO A 189 -39.75 -23.31 4.60
C PRO A 189 -39.73 -24.19 5.87
N LYS A 190 -39.56 -25.51 5.73
CA LYS A 190 -39.44 -26.41 6.89
C LYS A 190 -38.14 -26.20 7.66
N ALA A 191 -37.04 -25.85 6.99
CA ALA A 191 -35.80 -25.48 7.64
C ALA A 191 -35.93 -24.16 8.42
N ALA A 192 -36.59 -23.14 7.87
CA ALA A 192 -36.98 -21.95 8.63
C ALA A 192 -37.82 -22.33 9.86
N MET A 193 -38.85 -23.16 9.68
CA MET A 193 -39.71 -23.58 10.79
C MET A 193 -38.92 -24.24 11.95
N ASN A 194 -37.81 -24.92 11.64
CA ASN A 194 -36.93 -25.49 12.66
C ASN A 194 -36.32 -24.39 13.56
N ALA A 195 -35.77 -23.34 12.95
CA ALA A 195 -35.19 -22.21 13.66
C ALA A 195 -36.26 -21.39 14.39
N LEU A 196 -37.43 -21.18 13.78
CA LEU A 196 -38.60 -20.55 14.42
C LEU A 196 -38.95 -21.28 15.71
N SER A 197 -39.05 -22.62 15.67
CA SER A 197 -39.39 -23.43 16.84
C SER A 197 -38.39 -23.26 17.98
N ARG A 198 -37.09 -23.15 17.67
CA ARG A 198 -36.04 -22.97 18.69
C ARG A 198 -36.08 -21.57 19.30
N ALA A 199 -36.28 -20.54 18.49
CA ALA A 199 -36.40 -19.16 18.97
C ALA A 199 -37.65 -18.97 19.83
N VAL A 200 -38.82 -19.43 19.36
CA VAL A 200 -40.07 -19.36 20.14
C VAL A 200 -39.99 -20.17 21.43
N ALA A 201 -39.22 -21.27 21.49
CA ALA A 201 -38.97 -22.00 22.73
C ALA A 201 -38.27 -21.13 23.79
N GLN A 202 -37.35 -20.26 23.37
CA GLN A 202 -36.67 -19.32 24.25
C GLN A 202 -37.63 -18.20 24.70
N GLU A 203 -38.45 -17.68 23.78
CA GLU A 203 -39.41 -16.62 24.07
C GLU A 203 -40.54 -17.07 25.02
N LEU A 204 -41.16 -18.21 24.74
CA LEU A 204 -42.31 -18.72 25.51
C LEU A 204 -41.90 -19.53 26.75
N GLY A 205 -40.65 -19.99 26.82
CA GLY A 205 -40.14 -20.78 27.94
C GLY A 205 -40.25 -20.05 29.29
N ALA A 206 -40.01 -18.74 29.32
CA ALA A 206 -40.16 -17.92 30.53
C ALA A 206 -41.60 -17.89 31.07
N ARG A 207 -42.60 -18.15 30.20
CA ARG A 207 -44.02 -18.26 30.55
C ARG A 207 -44.42 -19.68 30.99
N GLY A 208 -43.45 -20.61 31.07
CA GLY A 208 -43.71 -22.01 31.40
C GLY A 208 -44.33 -22.82 30.25
N ILE A 209 -44.27 -22.31 29.01
CA ILE A 209 -44.78 -22.99 27.82
C ILE A 209 -43.62 -23.70 27.13
N ARG A 210 -43.76 -25.00 26.88
CA ARG A 210 -42.74 -25.80 26.22
C ARG A 210 -42.95 -25.78 24.72
N VAL A 211 -41.87 -25.67 23.95
CA VAL A 211 -41.93 -25.73 22.49
C VAL A 211 -40.88 -26.71 22.01
N ASN A 212 -41.30 -27.80 21.37
CA ASN A 212 -40.43 -28.86 20.90
C ASN A 212 -40.65 -29.16 19.42
N LEU A 213 -39.62 -29.69 18.78
CA LEU A 213 -39.59 -29.92 17.34
C LEU A 213 -39.48 -31.41 17.03
N LEU A 214 -40.44 -31.93 16.26
CA LEU A 214 -40.49 -33.32 15.84
C LEU A 214 -40.01 -33.44 14.39
N PHE A 215 -39.06 -34.34 14.14
CA PHE A 215 -38.51 -34.65 12.82
C PHE A 215 -38.92 -36.07 12.39
N PRO A 216 -40.05 -36.22 11.70
CA PRO A 216 -40.39 -37.45 11.00
C PRO A 216 -39.34 -37.80 9.94
N GLY A 217 -38.91 -39.07 9.92
CA GLY A 217 -38.18 -39.68 8.82
C GLY A 217 -39.06 -39.90 7.58
N PRO A 218 -38.59 -40.66 6.58
CA PRO A 218 -39.48 -41.18 5.54
C PRO A 218 -40.52 -42.10 6.18
N ILE A 219 -41.79 -41.69 6.22
CA ILE A 219 -42.84 -42.45 6.92
C ILE A 219 -43.43 -43.52 6.00
N GLU A 220 -43.47 -44.76 6.49
CA GLU A 220 -44.01 -45.91 5.77
C GLU A 220 -45.43 -45.62 5.27
N SER A 221 -45.60 -45.64 3.95
CA SER A 221 -46.86 -45.41 3.27
C SER A 221 -46.74 -45.76 1.79
N GLN A 222 -47.87 -46.07 1.14
CA GLN A 222 -47.89 -46.20 -0.33
C GLN A 222 -47.43 -44.90 -1.01
N ARG A 223 -47.74 -43.74 -0.41
CA ARG A 223 -47.38 -42.41 -0.90
C ARG A 223 -45.87 -42.16 -0.93
N ILE A 224 -45.12 -42.49 0.13
CA ILE A 224 -43.67 -42.22 0.15
C ILE A 224 -42.93 -43.04 -0.91
N ARG A 225 -43.37 -44.28 -1.17
CA ARG A 225 -42.81 -45.14 -2.23
C ARG A 225 -43.03 -44.54 -3.61
N THR A 226 -44.22 -43.99 -3.88
CA THR A 226 -44.49 -43.25 -5.13
C THR A 226 -43.66 -41.97 -5.25
N VAL A 227 -43.44 -41.24 -4.15
CA VAL A 227 -42.61 -40.03 -4.14
C VAL A 227 -41.16 -40.37 -4.48
N PHE A 228 -40.57 -41.39 -3.86
CA PHE A 228 -39.21 -41.83 -4.16
C PHE A 228 -39.05 -42.29 -5.61
N ALA A 229 -40.00 -43.09 -6.13
CA ALA A 229 -39.96 -43.50 -7.53
C ALA A 229 -40.08 -42.31 -8.51
N ALA A 230 -40.89 -41.30 -8.17
CA ALA A 230 -40.99 -40.07 -8.97
C ALA A 230 -39.68 -39.26 -8.92
N MET A 231 -39.02 -39.19 -7.77
CA MET A 231 -37.72 -38.54 -7.61
C MET A 231 -36.62 -39.28 -8.38
N ASP A 232 -36.58 -40.61 -8.35
CA ASP A 232 -35.62 -41.41 -9.13
C ASP A 232 -35.77 -41.09 -10.62
N LYS A 233 -37.02 -41.05 -11.11
CA LYS A 233 -37.33 -40.70 -12.50
C LYS A 233 -36.88 -39.29 -12.87
N LEU A 234 -37.08 -38.30 -11.98
CA LEU A 234 -36.66 -36.92 -12.23
C LEU A 234 -35.13 -36.76 -12.25
N GLN A 235 -34.42 -37.50 -11.40
CA GLN A 235 -32.95 -37.49 -11.35
C GLN A 235 -32.32 -38.25 -12.54
N GLY A 236 -33.04 -39.23 -13.09
CA GLY A 236 -32.49 -40.18 -14.08
C GLY A 236 -31.83 -41.41 -13.44
N LYS A 237 -32.10 -41.66 -12.15
CA LYS A 237 -31.55 -42.79 -11.38
C LYS A 237 -32.40 -44.05 -11.56
N ALA A 238 -31.81 -45.21 -11.22
CA ALA A 238 -32.53 -46.47 -11.17
C ALA A 238 -33.66 -46.43 -10.12
N ALA A 239 -34.76 -47.13 -10.39
CA ALA A 239 -35.88 -47.21 -9.44
C ALA A 239 -35.39 -47.83 -8.11
N GLY A 240 -35.65 -47.13 -7.00
CA GLY A 240 -35.22 -47.55 -5.66
C GLY A 240 -34.00 -46.79 -5.13
N ALA A 241 -33.24 -46.09 -5.98
CA ALA A 241 -31.98 -45.43 -5.58
C ALA A 241 -32.18 -44.39 -4.46
N THR A 242 -33.25 -43.60 -4.53
CA THR A 242 -33.59 -42.62 -3.47
C THR A 242 -33.95 -43.32 -2.15
N ALA A 243 -34.63 -44.47 -2.22
CA ALA A 243 -34.96 -45.25 -1.02
C ALA A 243 -33.69 -45.85 -0.38
N ASP A 244 -32.77 -46.36 -1.20
CA ASP A 244 -31.48 -46.90 -0.76
C ASP A 244 -30.60 -45.81 -0.11
N GLN A 245 -30.61 -44.60 -0.65
CA GLN A 245 -29.90 -43.45 -0.07
C GLN A 245 -30.36 -43.18 1.38
N PHE A 246 -31.67 -43.07 1.61
CA PHE A 246 -32.20 -42.75 2.93
C PHE A 246 -32.11 -43.91 3.92
N THR A 247 -32.33 -45.15 3.48
CA THR A 247 -32.16 -46.34 4.34
C THR A 247 -30.68 -46.64 4.63
N GLY A 248 -29.78 -46.30 3.70
CA GLY A 248 -28.33 -46.42 3.86
C GLY A 248 -27.80 -45.61 5.04
N ILE A 249 -28.38 -44.42 5.29
CA ILE A 249 -27.97 -43.55 6.39
C ILE A 249 -28.70 -43.82 7.72
N MET A 250 -29.66 -44.76 7.77
CA MET A 250 -30.32 -45.19 9.02
C MET A 250 -29.40 -46.12 9.82
N ALA A 251 -29.18 -45.83 11.10
CA ALA A 251 -28.39 -46.69 11.98
C ALA A 251 -29.19 -47.89 12.52
N LEU A 252 -30.49 -47.73 12.75
CA LEU A 252 -31.35 -48.75 13.36
C LEU A 252 -32.03 -49.62 12.29
N ASN A 253 -31.88 -50.94 12.37
CA ASN A 253 -32.72 -51.90 11.66
C ASN A 253 -33.73 -52.52 12.64
N ARG A 254 -35.04 -52.38 12.38
CA ARG A 254 -36.13 -52.89 13.25
C ARG A 254 -36.63 -54.29 12.86
N ASP A 255 -36.22 -54.81 11.70
CA ASP A 255 -36.53 -56.17 11.27
C ASP A 255 -35.32 -56.78 10.57
N ALA A 256 -34.63 -57.70 11.25
CA ALA A 256 -33.44 -58.36 10.72
C ALA A 256 -33.76 -59.39 9.62
N ALA A 257 -35.02 -59.80 9.46
CA ALA A 257 -35.46 -60.76 8.45
C ALA A 257 -35.96 -60.09 7.16
N ALA A 258 -36.26 -58.78 7.21
CA ALA A 258 -36.66 -58.01 6.04
C ALA A 258 -35.46 -57.77 5.09
N PRO A 259 -35.67 -57.83 3.76
CA PRO A 259 -34.60 -57.57 2.78
C PRO A 259 -34.11 -56.10 2.82
N ASP A 260 -35.00 -55.17 3.21
CA ASP A 260 -34.70 -53.73 3.34
C ASP A 260 -34.94 -53.27 4.78
N LYS A 261 -34.24 -52.22 5.21
CA LYS A 261 -34.51 -51.61 6.54
C LYS A 261 -35.92 -51.00 6.54
N PRO A 262 -36.81 -51.39 7.48
CA PRO A 262 -38.16 -50.83 7.54
C PRO A 262 -38.14 -49.35 7.91
N LEU A 263 -39.09 -48.59 7.37
CA LEU A 263 -39.26 -47.16 7.64
C LEU A 263 -40.02 -46.91 8.97
N PRO A 264 -39.85 -45.73 9.61
CA PRO A 264 -40.72 -45.31 10.71
C PRO A 264 -42.20 -45.27 10.32
N THR A 265 -43.10 -45.55 11.26
CA THR A 265 -44.55 -45.63 11.02
C THR A 265 -45.28 -44.38 11.53
N PRO A 266 -46.51 -44.11 11.06
CA PRO A 266 -47.36 -43.07 11.65
C PRO A 266 -47.56 -43.22 13.16
N GLN A 267 -47.58 -44.45 13.68
CA GLN A 267 -47.74 -44.73 15.11
C GLN A 267 -46.53 -44.29 15.93
N ASP A 268 -45.31 -44.41 15.41
CA ASP A 268 -44.10 -43.91 16.10
C ASP A 268 -44.17 -42.38 16.29
N ILE A 269 -44.67 -41.67 15.27
CA ILE A 269 -44.89 -40.21 15.31
C ILE A 269 -45.97 -39.85 16.33
N ALA A 270 -47.11 -40.54 16.29
CA ALA A 270 -48.21 -40.28 17.20
C ALA A 270 -47.83 -40.57 18.67
N ALA A 271 -47.11 -41.66 18.94
CA ALA A 271 -46.62 -41.99 20.28
C ALA A 271 -45.66 -40.91 20.82
N THR A 272 -44.80 -40.38 19.96
CA THR A 272 -43.90 -39.27 20.31
C THR A 272 -44.69 -38.00 20.59
N CYS A 273 -45.70 -37.68 19.77
CA CYS A 273 -46.61 -36.56 20.03
C CYS A 273 -47.35 -36.72 21.37
N VAL A 274 -47.80 -37.94 21.74
CA VAL A 274 -48.46 -38.17 23.04
C VAL A 274 -47.49 -37.88 24.18
N PHE A 275 -46.26 -38.39 24.11
CA PHE A 275 -45.22 -38.09 25.10
C PHE A 275 -44.97 -36.58 25.23
N LEU A 276 -44.80 -35.88 24.11
CA LEU A 276 -44.56 -34.43 24.09
C LEU A 276 -45.76 -33.61 24.56
N GLY A 277 -46.98 -34.09 24.33
CA GLY A 277 -48.22 -33.46 24.82
C GLY A 277 -48.44 -33.68 26.32
N SER A 278 -47.96 -34.80 26.87
CA SER A 278 -48.13 -35.16 28.28
C SER A 278 -47.20 -34.37 29.22
N ASP A 279 -47.47 -34.47 30.52
CA ASP A 279 -46.63 -33.87 31.57
C ASP A 279 -45.34 -34.67 31.82
N GLU A 280 -45.18 -35.86 31.22
CA GLU A 280 -43.93 -36.64 31.27
C GLU A 280 -42.76 -35.91 30.62
N SER A 281 -43.05 -35.06 29.62
CA SER A 281 -42.06 -34.25 28.93
C SER A 281 -41.92 -32.84 29.51
N GLN A 282 -42.43 -32.56 30.73
CA GLN A 282 -42.47 -31.21 31.31
C GLN A 282 -41.08 -30.55 31.47
N ALA A 283 -40.01 -31.35 31.48
CA ALA A 283 -38.64 -30.87 31.55
C ALA A 283 -38.03 -30.55 30.16
N LEU A 284 -38.74 -30.81 29.06
CA LEU A 284 -38.21 -30.73 27.70
C LEU A 284 -38.81 -29.52 26.97
N SER A 285 -37.95 -28.57 26.59
CA SER A 285 -38.26 -27.44 25.71
C SER A 285 -37.05 -27.15 24.82
N GLY A 286 -37.29 -26.66 23.60
CA GLY A 286 -36.25 -26.40 22.60
C GLY A 286 -35.53 -27.66 22.11
N GLN A 287 -36.11 -28.85 22.28
CA GLN A 287 -35.49 -30.12 21.91
C GLN A 287 -35.95 -30.61 20.54
N ASP A 288 -35.01 -31.24 19.82
CA ASP A 288 -35.25 -31.93 18.54
C ASP A 288 -35.53 -33.42 18.81
N PHE A 289 -36.65 -33.95 18.33
CA PHE A 289 -37.03 -35.35 18.42
C PHE A 289 -36.99 -36.01 17.04
N GLU A 290 -35.97 -36.80 16.75
CA GLU A 290 -35.74 -37.40 15.44
C GLU A 290 -36.29 -38.83 15.35
N VAL A 291 -37.53 -38.97 14.85
CA VAL A 291 -38.18 -40.27 14.63
C VAL A 291 -37.82 -40.78 13.23
N THR A 292 -36.57 -41.22 13.09
CA THR A 292 -35.92 -41.46 11.79
C THR A 292 -35.25 -42.82 11.65
N ASN A 293 -35.36 -43.71 12.65
CA ASN A 293 -34.50 -44.90 12.78
C ASN A 293 -33.00 -44.54 12.85
N GLY A 294 -32.67 -43.40 13.48
CA GLY A 294 -31.29 -42.96 13.71
C GLY A 294 -30.56 -42.59 12.41
N MET A 295 -31.21 -41.80 11.55
CA MET A 295 -30.55 -41.28 10.34
C MET A 295 -29.36 -40.39 10.72
N ASN A 296 -28.17 -40.70 10.21
CA ASN A 296 -26.96 -39.94 10.48
C ASN A 296 -26.96 -38.62 9.69
N VAL A 297 -27.60 -37.59 10.24
CA VAL A 297 -27.74 -36.27 9.62
C VAL A 297 -27.25 -35.20 10.58
N PRO A 298 -26.24 -34.38 10.22
CA PRO A 298 -25.77 -33.32 11.09
C PRO A 298 -26.86 -32.29 11.37
N LYS A 299 -26.82 -31.64 12.54
CA LYS A 299 -27.76 -30.57 12.89
C LYS A 299 -27.55 -29.32 12.02
N GLU A 300 -26.29 -28.98 11.77
CA GLU A 300 -25.84 -27.83 10.97
C GLU A 300 -24.58 -28.24 10.19
N SER A 301 -24.47 -27.78 8.95
CA SER A 301 -23.23 -27.90 8.15
C SER A 301 -22.40 -26.64 8.29
N ARG A 302 -21.64 -26.54 9.40
CA ARG A 302 -20.96 -25.29 9.77
C ARG A 302 -19.45 -25.38 9.98
N SER A 303 -18.77 -24.25 9.78
CA SER A 303 -17.39 -24.00 10.21
C SER A 303 -17.21 -22.53 10.59
N THR A 304 -16.15 -22.20 11.33
CA THR A 304 -15.83 -20.82 11.71
C THR A 304 -14.49 -20.42 11.09
N TYR A 305 -14.38 -19.21 10.54
CA TYR A 305 -13.15 -18.74 9.92
C TYR A 305 -12.04 -18.52 10.95
N MET A 306 -10.92 -19.24 10.77
CA MET A 306 -9.71 -19.13 11.61
C MET A 306 -8.55 -18.40 10.89
N SER A 307 -8.81 -17.78 9.74
CA SER A 307 -7.79 -17.05 8.98
C SER A 307 -8.37 -15.87 8.22
N ARG A 308 -7.59 -14.79 8.08
CA ARG A 308 -7.94 -13.63 7.26
C ARG A 308 -7.94 -13.98 5.76
N PRO A 309 -8.75 -13.30 4.94
CA PRO A 309 -8.76 -13.53 3.51
C PRO A 309 -7.53 -12.89 2.84
N THR A 310 -6.60 -13.72 2.36
CA THR A 310 -5.43 -13.27 1.57
C THR A 310 -5.77 -13.28 0.08
N MET A 311 -5.88 -12.09 -0.54
CA MET A 311 -6.24 -11.90 -1.95
C MET A 311 -5.19 -11.07 -2.71
N ARG A 312 -4.98 -11.38 -3.99
CA ARG A 312 -4.13 -10.60 -4.90
C ARG A 312 -5.00 -9.66 -5.73
N SER A 313 -4.46 -8.52 -6.14
CA SER A 313 -5.16 -7.54 -6.98
C SER A 313 -5.49 -8.01 -8.41
N ILE A 314 -5.05 -9.22 -8.78
CA ILE A 314 -5.27 -9.84 -10.09
C ILE A 314 -6.12 -11.12 -9.99
N ASP A 315 -6.52 -11.55 -8.78
CA ASP A 315 -7.24 -12.82 -8.60
C ASP A 315 -8.59 -12.84 -9.34
N GLY A 316 -9.22 -11.67 -9.52
CA GLY A 316 -10.48 -11.50 -10.23
C GLY A 316 -10.37 -11.14 -11.71
N ALA A 317 -9.17 -11.05 -12.28
CA ALA A 317 -9.00 -10.59 -13.65
C ALA A 317 -9.73 -11.49 -14.66
N GLY A 318 -10.66 -10.91 -15.42
CA GLY A 318 -11.48 -11.64 -16.40
C GLY A 318 -12.70 -12.37 -15.80
N LEU A 319 -13.00 -12.16 -14.52
CA LEU A 319 -14.15 -12.74 -13.83
C LEU A 319 -15.25 -11.68 -13.59
N GLY A 320 -16.50 -12.05 -13.86
CA GLY A 320 -17.69 -11.27 -13.52
C GLY A 320 -18.32 -11.72 -12.20
N VAL A 321 -18.67 -10.76 -11.33
CA VAL A 321 -19.34 -11.01 -10.04
C VAL A 321 -20.62 -10.17 -9.90
N LEU A 322 -21.75 -10.82 -9.62
CA LEU A 322 -22.99 -10.16 -9.20
C LEU A 322 -22.95 -9.90 -7.69
N VAL A 323 -23.36 -8.71 -7.25
CA VAL A 323 -23.74 -8.40 -5.86
C VAL A 323 -25.23 -8.05 -5.89
N ALA A 324 -26.09 -9.00 -5.52
CA ALA A 324 -27.53 -8.80 -5.43
C ALA A 324 -27.88 -8.22 -4.06
N ALA A 325 -27.89 -6.89 -3.99
CA ALA A 325 -28.08 -6.11 -2.78
C ALA A 325 -29.56 -6.04 -2.36
N GLY A 326 -29.78 -5.87 -1.06
CA GLY A 326 -31.04 -5.40 -0.49
C GLY A 326 -30.96 -3.93 -0.11
N ASP A 327 -31.65 -3.54 0.96
CA ASP A 327 -31.70 -2.15 1.46
C ASP A 327 -30.37 -1.66 2.10
N GLN A 328 -29.38 -2.54 2.30
CA GLN A 328 -28.12 -2.23 2.99
C GLN A 328 -27.09 -1.57 2.06
N LEU A 329 -27.39 -0.33 1.63
CA LEU A 329 -26.62 0.42 0.62
C LEU A 329 -25.10 0.43 0.85
N ASP A 330 -24.66 0.87 2.04
CA ASP A 330 -23.23 1.02 2.33
C ASP A 330 -22.49 -0.32 2.39
N GLU A 331 -23.16 -1.36 2.91
CA GLU A 331 -22.58 -2.71 2.98
C GLU A 331 -22.40 -3.32 1.60
N ALA A 332 -23.40 -3.15 0.72
CA ALA A 332 -23.36 -3.64 -0.65
C ALA A 332 -22.24 -2.98 -1.47
N ILE A 333 -22.05 -1.66 -1.30
CA ILE A 333 -20.96 -0.91 -1.93
C ILE A 333 -19.59 -1.40 -1.42
N GLU A 334 -19.43 -1.62 -0.11
CA GLU A 334 -18.17 -2.12 0.45
C GLU A 334 -17.84 -3.53 -0.09
N ILE A 335 -18.84 -4.42 -0.18
CA ILE A 335 -18.67 -5.75 -0.78
C ILE A 335 -18.19 -5.63 -2.23
N ALA A 336 -18.87 -4.80 -3.04
CA ALA A 336 -18.53 -4.59 -4.44
C ALA A 336 -17.10 -4.04 -4.62
N ARG A 337 -16.68 -3.09 -3.78
CA ARG A 337 -15.32 -2.52 -3.80
C ARG A 337 -14.25 -3.56 -3.54
N VAL A 338 -14.47 -4.46 -2.58
CA VAL A 338 -13.50 -5.53 -2.29
C VAL A 338 -13.33 -6.48 -3.48
N GLN A 339 -14.42 -6.80 -4.19
CA GLN A 339 -14.34 -7.64 -5.39
C GLN A 339 -13.60 -6.91 -6.53
N ALA A 340 -13.95 -5.64 -6.76
CA ALA A 340 -13.33 -4.80 -7.79
C ALA A 340 -11.83 -4.57 -7.52
N ALA A 341 -11.42 -4.41 -6.26
CA ALA A 341 -10.02 -4.30 -5.85
C ALA A 341 -9.20 -5.58 -6.09
N CYS A 342 -9.87 -6.74 -6.20
CA CYS A 342 -9.25 -7.99 -6.61
C CYS A 342 -9.13 -8.14 -8.15
N GLY A 343 -9.68 -7.18 -8.92
CA GLY A 343 -9.61 -7.15 -10.39
C GLY A 343 -10.84 -7.68 -11.12
N ALA A 344 -11.92 -8.03 -10.40
CA ALA A 344 -13.17 -8.50 -11.01
C ALA A 344 -14.03 -7.36 -11.58
N ALA A 345 -14.81 -7.67 -12.61
CA ALA A 345 -15.91 -6.81 -13.07
C ALA A 345 -17.14 -7.08 -12.20
N VAL A 346 -17.75 -6.04 -11.64
CA VAL A 346 -18.82 -6.21 -10.65
C VAL A 346 -20.15 -5.64 -11.17
N LEU A 347 -21.21 -6.45 -11.16
CA LEU A 347 -22.59 -6.02 -11.31
C LEU A 347 -23.20 -5.82 -9.92
N LEU A 348 -23.41 -4.58 -9.49
CA LEU A 348 -24.06 -4.26 -8.23
C LEU A 348 -25.55 -3.95 -8.49
N GLY A 349 -26.42 -4.91 -8.17
CA GLY A 349 -27.85 -4.86 -8.44
C GLY A 349 -28.66 -4.51 -7.19
N PHE A 350 -29.62 -3.59 -7.30
CA PHE A 350 -30.54 -3.21 -6.22
C PHE A 350 -31.99 -3.50 -6.58
N GLY A 351 -32.82 -3.85 -5.59
CA GLY A 351 -34.25 -4.16 -5.82
C GLY A 351 -35.12 -2.96 -6.23
N SER A 352 -34.61 -1.73 -6.15
CA SER A 352 -35.36 -0.52 -6.53
C SER A 352 -34.51 0.49 -7.29
N GLU A 353 -35.16 1.27 -8.16
CA GLU A 353 -34.53 2.39 -8.90
C GLU A 353 -33.96 3.45 -7.93
N ALA A 354 -34.62 3.68 -6.81
CA ALA A 354 -34.12 4.58 -5.77
C ALA A 354 -32.77 4.10 -5.22
N GLY A 355 -32.62 2.79 -4.96
CA GLY A 355 -31.36 2.19 -4.53
C GLY A 355 -30.23 2.39 -5.56
N VAL A 356 -30.53 2.17 -6.85
CA VAL A 356 -29.58 2.39 -7.96
C VAL A 356 -29.10 3.85 -8.01
N VAL A 357 -30.02 4.81 -7.88
CA VAL A 357 -29.69 6.25 -7.89
C VAL A 357 -28.81 6.62 -6.69
N MET A 358 -29.15 6.14 -5.49
CA MET A 358 -28.36 6.41 -4.28
C MET A 358 -26.95 5.80 -4.36
N ALA A 359 -26.83 4.58 -4.88
CA ALA A 359 -25.53 3.93 -5.06
C ALA A 359 -24.63 4.67 -6.05
N ARG A 360 -25.21 5.18 -7.14
CA ARG A 360 -24.47 5.98 -8.14
C ARG A 360 -23.88 7.24 -7.51
N GLN A 361 -24.69 7.99 -6.77
CA GLN A 361 -24.25 9.21 -6.07
C GLN A 361 -23.11 8.90 -5.09
N ARG A 362 -23.22 7.79 -4.34
CA ARG A 362 -22.19 7.40 -3.37
C ARG A 362 -20.88 7.00 -4.04
N LEU A 363 -20.93 6.24 -5.14
CA LEU A 363 -19.74 5.82 -5.88
C LEU A 363 -19.02 6.99 -6.58
N GLU A 364 -19.75 7.99 -7.09
CA GLU A 364 -19.16 9.18 -7.71
C GLU A 364 -18.42 10.08 -6.70
N SER A 365 -18.83 10.06 -5.42
CA SER A 365 -18.24 10.87 -4.35
C SER A 365 -16.90 10.36 -3.81
N ASP A 366 -16.57 9.10 -4.10
CA ASP A 366 -15.41 8.40 -3.54
C ASP A 366 -14.36 8.12 -4.65
N PRO A 367 -13.09 7.85 -4.30
CA PRO A 367 -12.04 7.54 -5.28
C PRO A 367 -12.42 6.33 -6.16
N PRO A 368 -12.06 6.33 -7.46
CA PRO A 368 -12.38 5.21 -8.36
C PRO A 368 -11.68 3.91 -7.90
N VAL A 369 -12.46 2.84 -7.74
CA VAL A 369 -11.97 1.49 -7.37
C VAL A 369 -12.54 0.47 -8.36
N GLY A 370 -11.74 0.06 -9.34
CA GLY A 370 -12.08 -0.98 -10.32
C GLY A 370 -13.35 -0.70 -11.14
N ARG A 371 -13.95 -1.74 -11.74
CA ARG A 371 -15.10 -1.65 -12.65
C ARG A 371 -16.37 -2.15 -11.95
N VAL A 372 -17.28 -1.24 -11.61
CA VAL A 372 -18.57 -1.52 -10.96
C VAL A 372 -19.71 -0.96 -11.81
N ALA A 373 -20.58 -1.84 -12.31
CA ALA A 373 -21.81 -1.51 -13.03
C ALA A 373 -23.01 -1.56 -12.08
N LEU A 374 -23.99 -0.67 -12.26
CA LEU A 374 -25.20 -0.60 -11.44
C LEU A 374 -26.42 -1.00 -12.28
N ALA A 375 -27.33 -1.80 -11.72
CA ALA A 375 -28.57 -2.20 -12.38
C ALA A 375 -29.74 -2.36 -11.41
N LEU A 376 -30.97 -2.24 -11.92
CA LEU A 376 -32.16 -2.71 -11.23
C LEU A 376 -32.15 -4.25 -11.23
N PHE A 377 -32.26 -4.84 -10.06
CA PHE A 377 -32.22 -6.29 -9.84
C PHE A 377 -33.29 -6.68 -8.81
N ASP A 378 -34.55 -6.52 -9.20
CA ASP A 378 -35.72 -6.74 -8.36
C ASP A 378 -36.05 -8.24 -8.24
N ARG A 379 -36.02 -8.75 -7.00
CA ARG A 379 -36.27 -10.16 -6.65
C ARG A 379 -37.71 -10.58 -6.92
N ALA A 380 -38.64 -9.63 -6.94
CA ALA A 380 -40.05 -9.85 -7.26
C ALA A 380 -40.31 -9.86 -8.78
N ASP A 381 -39.36 -9.37 -9.59
CA ASP A 381 -39.45 -9.32 -11.05
C ASP A 381 -38.32 -10.15 -11.72
N PRO A 382 -38.56 -11.45 -11.97
CA PRO A 382 -37.59 -12.31 -12.65
C PRO A 382 -37.17 -11.80 -14.03
N ALA A 383 -38.04 -11.10 -14.75
CA ALA A 383 -37.73 -10.58 -16.08
C ALA A 383 -36.75 -9.41 -16.00
N ALA A 384 -36.89 -8.53 -15.00
CA ALA A 384 -35.92 -7.47 -14.73
C ALA A 384 -34.55 -8.05 -14.35
N MET A 385 -34.50 -9.09 -13.51
CA MET A 385 -33.23 -9.77 -13.19
C MET A 385 -32.58 -10.37 -14.45
N ASP A 386 -33.32 -11.08 -15.30
CA ASP A 386 -32.78 -11.67 -16.54
C ASP A 386 -32.24 -10.58 -17.49
N ALA A 387 -32.93 -9.44 -17.60
CA ALA A 387 -32.49 -8.30 -18.41
C ALA A 387 -31.15 -7.71 -17.90
N ALA A 388 -31.02 -7.51 -16.59
CA ALA A 388 -29.80 -6.98 -15.98
C ALA A 388 -28.59 -7.90 -16.19
N LEU A 389 -28.76 -9.23 -16.05
CA LEU A 389 -27.70 -10.21 -16.31
C LEU A 389 -27.29 -10.20 -17.79
N THR A 390 -28.26 -10.09 -18.70
CA THR A 390 -28.01 -10.03 -20.15
C THR A 390 -27.21 -8.79 -20.53
N GLU A 391 -27.59 -7.63 -20.02
CA GLU A 391 -26.91 -6.35 -20.29
C GLU A 391 -25.47 -6.35 -19.78
N PHE A 392 -25.24 -6.85 -18.56
CA PHE A 392 -23.90 -6.98 -18.00
C PHE A 392 -23.04 -7.96 -18.81
N THR A 393 -23.60 -9.10 -19.20
CA THR A 393 -22.88 -10.10 -20.00
C THR A 393 -22.40 -9.53 -21.33
N ALA A 394 -23.21 -8.69 -21.97
CA ALA A 394 -22.86 -8.04 -23.23
C ALA A 394 -21.74 -7.00 -23.11
N SER A 395 -21.57 -6.38 -21.93
CA SER A 395 -20.66 -5.25 -21.72
C SER A 395 -19.36 -5.61 -20.97
N ASP A 396 -19.44 -6.56 -20.05
CA ASP A 396 -18.41 -6.85 -19.05
C ASP A 396 -17.94 -8.32 -19.04
N GLY A 397 -18.66 -9.20 -19.73
CA GLY A 397 -18.38 -10.64 -19.80
C GLY A 397 -19.29 -11.47 -18.89
N GLU A 398 -19.14 -12.79 -18.96
CA GLU A 398 -20.03 -13.74 -18.28
C GLU A 398 -19.86 -13.70 -16.75
N LEU A 399 -20.98 -13.88 -16.03
CA LEU A 399 -20.97 -13.96 -14.57
C LEU A 399 -20.47 -15.32 -14.11
N THR A 400 -19.35 -15.28 -13.40
CA THR A 400 -18.70 -16.46 -12.80
C THR A 400 -19.05 -16.64 -11.32
N GLY A 401 -19.46 -15.55 -10.67
CA GLY A 401 -19.73 -15.49 -9.23
C GLY A 401 -20.95 -14.65 -8.87
N ALA A 402 -21.62 -14.96 -7.77
CA ALA A 402 -22.70 -14.13 -7.21
C ALA A 402 -22.61 -14.02 -5.68
N ILE A 403 -22.82 -12.83 -5.13
CA ILE A 403 -23.01 -12.54 -3.71
C ILE A 403 -24.47 -12.11 -3.53
N ILE A 404 -25.21 -12.81 -2.67
CA ILE A 404 -26.62 -12.56 -2.39
C ILE A 404 -26.76 -12.06 -0.96
N MET A 405 -27.24 -10.82 -0.79
CA MET A 405 -27.50 -10.21 0.53
C MET A 405 -28.95 -10.47 0.99
N PRO A 406 -29.33 -10.21 2.25
CA PRO A 406 -30.74 -10.19 2.64
C PRO A 406 -31.45 -9.03 1.97
N ASP A 407 -32.75 -9.16 1.75
CA ASP A 407 -33.53 -8.11 1.08
C ASP A 407 -33.69 -6.88 1.99
N PHE A 408 -33.98 -7.12 3.28
CA PHE A 408 -34.23 -6.06 4.25
C PHE A 408 -33.01 -5.82 5.16
N ALA A 409 -32.81 -4.55 5.53
CA ALA A 409 -31.76 -4.15 6.46
C ALA A 409 -31.95 -4.73 7.87
N THR A 410 -30.85 -4.76 8.64
CA THR A 410 -30.78 -5.38 9.98
C THR A 410 -31.83 -4.86 10.96
N ASP A 411 -32.31 -3.63 10.78
CA ASP A 411 -33.26 -2.95 11.66
C ASP A 411 -34.74 -3.05 11.21
N TYR A 412 -35.02 -3.71 10.08
CA TYR A 412 -36.39 -3.87 9.58
C TYR A 412 -37.20 -4.86 10.44
N PHE A 413 -36.67 -6.06 10.65
CA PHE A 413 -37.31 -7.07 11.48
C PHE A 413 -36.92 -6.86 12.95
N THR A 414 -37.90 -6.56 13.79
CA THR A 414 -37.69 -6.28 15.21
C THR A 414 -38.72 -7.01 16.08
N GLY A 415 -38.35 -7.27 17.33
CA GLY A 415 -39.23 -7.94 18.31
C GLY A 415 -39.23 -9.47 18.22
N PRO A 416 -39.89 -10.13 19.19
CA PRO A 416 -39.95 -11.58 19.28
C PRO A 416 -40.80 -12.19 18.16
N LEU A 417 -40.41 -13.37 17.66
CA LEU A 417 -41.11 -14.05 16.57
C LEU A 417 -42.53 -14.46 16.97
N SER A 418 -42.78 -14.76 18.24
CA SER A 418 -44.11 -15.08 18.76
C SER A 418 -45.09 -13.91 18.79
N GLU A 419 -44.62 -12.67 18.62
CA GLU A 419 -45.45 -11.46 18.56
C GLU A 419 -45.31 -10.71 17.21
N ALA A 420 -44.64 -11.32 16.24
CA ALA A 420 -44.43 -10.74 14.92
C ALA A 420 -45.75 -10.32 14.24
N SER A 421 -45.75 -9.15 13.60
CA SER A 421 -46.92 -8.63 12.89
C SER A 421 -47.23 -9.45 11.63
N ASP A 422 -48.47 -9.32 11.13
CA ASP A 422 -48.86 -9.96 9.87
C ASP A 422 -48.01 -9.46 8.69
N GLU A 423 -47.67 -8.17 8.68
CA GLU A 423 -46.77 -7.56 7.70
C GLU A 423 -45.36 -8.13 7.78
N GLN A 424 -44.76 -8.22 8.99
CA GLN A 424 -43.41 -8.77 9.14
C GLN A 424 -43.31 -10.21 8.64
N VAL A 425 -44.33 -11.04 8.87
CA VAL A 425 -44.32 -12.43 8.40
C VAL A 425 -44.57 -12.54 6.90
N ALA A 426 -45.42 -11.67 6.33
CA ALA A 426 -45.56 -11.58 4.88
C ALA A 426 -44.23 -11.14 4.22
N SER A 427 -43.62 -10.05 4.68
CA SER A 427 -42.34 -9.54 4.18
C SER A 427 -41.21 -10.57 4.30
N PHE A 428 -41.14 -11.31 5.41
CA PHE A 428 -40.14 -12.38 5.56
C PHE A 428 -40.35 -13.53 4.56
N ILE A 429 -41.60 -13.97 4.36
CA ILE A 429 -41.90 -15.07 3.43
C ILE A 429 -41.69 -14.64 1.97
N ASP A 430 -42.14 -13.45 1.60
CA ASP A 430 -42.11 -13.00 0.21
C ASP A 430 -40.74 -12.42 -0.18
N GLY A 431 -40.21 -11.48 0.60
CA GLY A 431 -38.94 -10.81 0.29
C GLY A 431 -37.71 -11.67 0.59
N GLU A 432 -37.59 -12.19 1.82
CA GLU A 432 -36.39 -12.94 2.20
C GLU A 432 -36.40 -14.38 1.67
N LEU A 433 -37.45 -15.16 1.97
CA LEU A 433 -37.47 -16.58 1.65
C LEU A 433 -37.72 -16.84 0.15
N THR A 434 -38.79 -16.26 -0.39
CA THR A 434 -39.15 -16.44 -1.79
C THR A 434 -38.20 -15.66 -2.71
N GLY A 435 -37.78 -14.45 -2.34
CA GLY A 435 -36.77 -13.69 -3.09
C GLY A 435 -35.41 -14.40 -3.18
N ALA A 436 -34.93 -15.05 -2.12
CA ALA A 436 -33.71 -15.86 -2.19
C ALA A 436 -33.84 -17.05 -3.15
N ILE A 437 -35.00 -17.73 -3.16
CA ILE A 437 -35.29 -18.81 -4.11
C ILE A 437 -35.38 -18.27 -5.54
N ALA A 438 -35.95 -17.07 -5.73
CA ALA A 438 -36.07 -16.43 -7.03
C ALA A 438 -34.68 -16.12 -7.64
N ILE A 439 -33.77 -15.54 -6.86
CA ILE A 439 -32.39 -15.32 -7.31
C ILE A 439 -31.69 -16.65 -7.64
N ALA A 440 -31.82 -17.64 -6.77
CA ALA A 440 -31.20 -18.95 -6.98
C ALA A 440 -31.71 -19.62 -8.27
N ARG A 441 -33.02 -19.54 -8.55
CA ARG A 441 -33.64 -19.98 -9.81
C ARG A 441 -33.07 -19.22 -11.00
N THR A 442 -32.99 -17.89 -10.93
CA THR A 442 -32.50 -17.05 -12.01
C THR A 442 -31.03 -17.35 -12.34
N LEU A 443 -30.17 -17.47 -11.32
CA LEU A 443 -28.76 -17.84 -11.52
C LEU A 443 -28.61 -19.26 -12.08
N THR A 444 -29.40 -20.22 -11.60
CA THR A 444 -29.44 -21.59 -12.16
C THR A 444 -29.79 -21.56 -13.65
N ARG A 445 -30.76 -20.71 -14.07
CA ARG A 445 -31.11 -20.55 -15.49
C ARG A 445 -29.98 -19.91 -16.28
N TYR A 446 -29.40 -18.83 -15.76
CA TYR A 446 -28.29 -18.11 -16.40
C TYR A 446 -27.09 -19.04 -16.65
N TRP A 447 -26.61 -19.76 -15.63
CA TRP A 447 -25.50 -20.71 -15.78
C TRP A 447 -25.85 -21.96 -16.59
N GLY A 448 -27.14 -22.21 -16.86
CA GLY A 448 -27.56 -23.23 -17.80
C GLY A 448 -27.39 -22.83 -19.26
N VAL A 449 -27.45 -21.53 -19.52
CA VAL A 449 -27.14 -20.96 -20.84
C VAL A 449 -25.65 -20.74 -20.98
N HIS A 450 -24.99 -20.23 -19.93
CA HIS A 450 -23.56 -19.92 -19.86
C HIS A 450 -22.77 -21.01 -19.13
N ASP A 451 -22.71 -22.21 -19.71
CA ASP A 451 -22.16 -23.43 -19.08
C ASP A 451 -20.73 -23.77 -19.57
N SER A 452 -19.96 -22.75 -19.94
CA SER A 452 -18.57 -22.84 -20.41
C SER A 452 -17.67 -21.75 -19.81
N LEU A 453 -17.91 -21.43 -18.54
CA LEU A 453 -17.16 -20.45 -17.77
C LEU A 453 -15.73 -20.91 -17.50
N VAL A 454 -14.86 -19.96 -17.18
CA VAL A 454 -13.42 -20.20 -16.90
C VAL A 454 -13.19 -21.17 -15.74
N HIS A 455 -14.09 -21.14 -14.76
CA HIS A 455 -14.21 -22.13 -13.69
C HIS A 455 -15.69 -22.37 -13.41
N ASP A 456 -16.00 -23.44 -12.69
CA ASP A 456 -17.37 -23.70 -12.26
C ASP A 456 -18.00 -22.48 -11.55
N PRO A 457 -19.28 -22.20 -11.78
CA PRO A 457 -19.96 -21.04 -11.17
C PRO A 457 -20.00 -21.13 -9.64
N ARG A 458 -19.89 -19.95 -9.00
CA ARG A 458 -19.88 -19.83 -7.53
C ARG A 458 -20.93 -18.87 -7.00
N PHE A 459 -21.54 -19.19 -5.86
CA PHE A 459 -22.44 -18.26 -5.17
C PHE A 459 -22.15 -18.17 -3.67
N VAL A 460 -22.44 -17.01 -3.08
CA VAL A 460 -22.29 -16.78 -1.64
C VAL A 460 -23.50 -16.03 -1.13
N PHE A 461 -24.25 -16.62 -0.21
CA PHE A 461 -25.23 -15.88 0.59
C PHE A 461 -24.51 -15.21 1.76
N VAL A 462 -24.84 -13.96 2.06
CA VAL A 462 -24.29 -13.21 3.19
C VAL A 462 -25.44 -12.80 4.09
N THR A 463 -25.33 -13.01 5.41
CA THR A 463 -26.37 -12.56 6.35
C THR A 463 -26.20 -11.08 6.68
N ASN A 464 -27.21 -10.48 7.31
CA ASN A 464 -27.05 -9.19 7.98
C ASN A 464 -26.03 -9.32 9.14
N GLY A 465 -25.55 -8.16 9.61
CA GLY A 465 -24.85 -8.05 10.89
C GLY A 465 -25.75 -8.38 12.08
N SER A 466 -25.22 -8.35 13.30
CA SER A 466 -26.03 -8.62 14.49
C SER A 466 -27.09 -7.53 14.68
N ASP A 467 -28.33 -7.93 14.96
CA ASP A 467 -29.42 -7.04 15.33
C ASP A 467 -29.33 -6.52 16.78
N GLY A 468 -28.38 -7.06 17.57
CA GLY A 468 -28.20 -6.74 18.98
C GLY A 468 -29.34 -7.23 19.89
N ALA A 469 -30.29 -8.00 19.34
CA ALA A 469 -31.51 -8.48 19.99
C ALA A 469 -31.62 -10.02 19.95
N GLY A 470 -30.48 -10.71 19.84
CA GLY A 470 -30.39 -12.17 19.86
C GLY A 470 -30.51 -12.85 18.49
N ASP A 471 -30.61 -12.07 17.41
CA ASP A 471 -30.48 -12.52 16.02
C ASP A 471 -31.49 -13.62 15.62
N ALA A 472 -32.69 -13.64 16.22
CA ALA A 472 -33.69 -14.67 15.97
C ALA A 472 -34.17 -14.69 14.51
N TRP A 473 -34.43 -13.51 13.93
CA TRP A 473 -34.80 -13.34 12.51
C TRP A 473 -33.67 -13.75 11.56
N ASN A 474 -32.45 -13.34 11.91
CA ASN A 474 -31.22 -13.71 11.21
C ASN A 474 -30.99 -15.24 11.21
N ALA A 475 -31.17 -15.90 12.36
CA ALA A 475 -31.04 -17.35 12.51
C ALA A 475 -32.14 -18.10 11.74
N LEU A 476 -33.36 -17.56 11.73
CA LEU A 476 -34.49 -18.08 10.96
C LEU A 476 -34.18 -18.12 9.46
N LEU A 477 -33.73 -17.00 8.90
CA LEU A 477 -33.33 -16.91 7.49
C LEU A 477 -32.11 -17.78 7.22
N SER A 478 -31.11 -17.77 8.10
CA SER A 478 -29.89 -18.56 7.93
C SER A 478 -30.16 -20.05 7.81
N ALA A 479 -31.09 -20.60 8.60
CA ALA A 479 -31.47 -22.01 8.51
C ALA A 479 -32.15 -22.36 7.18
N ALA A 480 -33.02 -21.47 6.67
CA ALA A 480 -33.62 -21.64 5.35
C ALA A 480 -32.59 -21.60 4.23
N ILE A 481 -31.68 -20.64 4.27
CA ILE A 481 -30.62 -20.47 3.25
C ILE A 481 -29.64 -21.65 3.29
N GLU A 482 -29.26 -22.16 4.46
CA GLU A 482 -28.43 -23.36 4.56
C GLU A 482 -29.05 -24.52 3.78
N GLN A 483 -30.36 -24.72 3.93
CA GLN A 483 -31.06 -25.79 3.23
C GLN A 483 -31.25 -25.50 1.73
N LEU A 484 -31.47 -24.24 1.34
CA LEU A 484 -31.51 -23.84 -0.07
C LEU A 484 -30.18 -24.17 -0.76
N ILE A 485 -29.05 -23.81 -0.15
CA ILE A 485 -27.72 -24.10 -0.68
C ILE A 485 -27.48 -25.62 -0.77
N ARG A 486 -27.91 -26.40 0.23
CA ARG A 486 -27.76 -27.85 0.23
C ARG A 486 -28.46 -28.49 -0.95
N VAL A 487 -29.73 -28.12 -1.19
CA VAL A 487 -30.50 -28.65 -2.34
C VAL A 487 -29.94 -28.13 -3.66
N TRP A 488 -29.53 -26.86 -3.73
CA TRP A 488 -28.96 -26.28 -4.95
C TRP A 488 -27.67 -27.00 -5.37
N ARG A 489 -26.75 -27.26 -4.42
CA ARG A 489 -25.53 -28.05 -4.67
C ARG A 489 -25.84 -29.46 -5.14
N ASP A 490 -26.80 -30.14 -4.49
CA ASP A 490 -27.21 -31.51 -4.84
C ASP A 490 -27.83 -31.58 -6.25
N GLU A 491 -28.80 -30.72 -6.54
CA GLU A 491 -29.45 -30.67 -7.85
C GLU A 491 -28.44 -30.42 -8.96
N SER A 492 -27.53 -29.46 -8.78
CA SER A 492 -26.49 -29.16 -9.77
C SER A 492 -25.50 -30.31 -9.94
N ALA A 493 -25.09 -30.97 -8.86
CA ALA A 493 -24.20 -32.13 -8.92
C ALA A 493 -24.85 -33.29 -9.68
N VAL A 494 -26.11 -33.59 -9.41
CA VAL A 494 -26.88 -34.62 -10.11
C VAL A 494 -27.09 -34.23 -11.58
N ASP A 495 -27.34 -32.97 -11.90
CA ASP A 495 -27.45 -32.51 -13.29
C ASP A 495 -26.15 -32.67 -14.09
N VAL A 496 -24.99 -32.43 -13.47
CA VAL A 496 -23.68 -32.69 -14.09
C VAL A 496 -23.41 -34.18 -14.24
N GLU A 497 -23.70 -34.99 -13.21
CA GLU A 497 -23.54 -36.45 -13.23
C GLU A 497 -24.27 -37.09 -14.41
N PHE A 498 -25.48 -36.62 -14.70
CA PHE A 498 -26.32 -37.12 -15.80
C PHE A 498 -26.18 -36.32 -17.10
N GLY A 499 -25.17 -35.44 -17.21
CA GLY A 499 -24.84 -34.72 -18.45
C GLY A 499 -25.87 -33.67 -18.88
N ARG A 500 -26.74 -33.23 -17.99
CA ARG A 500 -27.70 -32.12 -18.22
C ARG A 500 -27.02 -30.75 -18.13
N ARG A 501 -25.90 -30.68 -17.41
CA ARG A 501 -24.99 -29.52 -17.29
C ARG A 501 -23.53 -29.98 -17.44
N ARG A 502 -22.64 -29.05 -17.77
CA ARG A 502 -21.19 -29.25 -17.86
C ARG A 502 -20.48 -28.85 -16.57
N GLN A 503 -20.91 -27.77 -15.95
CA GLN A 503 -20.28 -27.21 -14.76
C GLN A 503 -21.20 -27.31 -13.54
N ALA A 504 -20.59 -27.60 -12.38
CA ALA A 504 -21.34 -27.77 -11.13
C ALA A 504 -21.40 -26.45 -10.35
N GLU A 505 -22.60 -25.96 -10.10
CA GLU A 505 -22.89 -24.78 -9.30
C GLU A 505 -22.58 -25.09 -7.83
N TRP A 506 -21.73 -24.27 -7.21
CA TRP A 506 -21.29 -24.49 -5.83
C TRP A 506 -21.26 -23.18 -5.04
N GLY A 507 -21.82 -23.17 -3.84
CA GLY A 507 -21.82 -21.94 -3.06
C GLY A 507 -21.97 -22.13 -1.57
N ASN A 508 -21.75 -21.08 -0.79
CA ASN A 508 -21.70 -21.11 0.67
C ASN A 508 -22.57 -20.00 1.27
N GLN A 509 -22.80 -20.05 2.58
CA GLN A 509 -23.33 -18.92 3.35
C GLN A 509 -22.21 -18.37 4.24
N ILE A 510 -22.09 -17.05 4.33
CA ILE A 510 -21.25 -16.36 5.31
C ILE A 510 -22.18 -15.77 6.38
N VAL A 511 -22.01 -16.24 7.62
CA VAL A 511 -22.82 -15.83 8.77
C VAL A 511 -22.08 -14.74 9.54
N ARG A 512 -22.60 -13.51 9.47
CA ARG A 512 -22.00 -12.27 9.98
C ARG A 512 -22.45 -11.90 11.38
N TYR A 513 -23.69 -12.17 11.76
CA TYR A 513 -24.25 -11.77 13.05
C TYR A 513 -23.59 -12.42 14.28
N ALA A 514 -22.71 -13.41 14.08
CA ALA A 514 -21.86 -13.96 15.14
C ALA A 514 -20.71 -13.03 15.58
N ASN A 515 -20.49 -11.92 14.88
CA ASN A 515 -19.40 -10.97 15.13
C ASN A 515 -19.93 -9.53 15.05
N ALA A 516 -19.58 -8.70 16.02
CA ALA A 516 -19.98 -7.29 16.10
C ALA A 516 -18.81 -6.32 15.89
N GLU A 517 -17.65 -6.80 15.43
CA GLU A 517 -16.48 -5.94 15.20
C GLU A 517 -16.70 -5.03 13.98
N PRO A 518 -16.18 -3.79 13.96
CA PRO A 518 -16.35 -2.87 12.82
C PRO A 518 -15.81 -3.42 11.49
N GLU A 519 -14.86 -4.36 11.56
CA GLU A 519 -14.24 -5.00 10.40
C GLU A 519 -15.11 -6.09 9.76
N ASN A 520 -16.21 -6.48 10.40
CA ASN A 520 -17.09 -7.58 10.01
C ASN A 520 -17.41 -7.62 8.51
N ILE A 521 -17.93 -6.51 7.95
CA ILE A 521 -18.35 -6.44 6.55
C ILE A 521 -17.17 -6.65 5.60
N ARG A 522 -16.02 -6.03 5.87
CA ARG A 522 -14.83 -6.11 5.03
C ARG A 522 -14.20 -7.49 5.09
N PHE A 523 -14.20 -8.13 6.26
CA PHE A 523 -13.77 -9.52 6.42
C PHE A 523 -14.67 -10.48 5.63
N ALA A 524 -16.00 -10.33 5.77
CA ALA A 524 -16.96 -11.13 5.03
C ALA A 524 -16.80 -10.96 3.51
N ALA A 525 -16.66 -9.72 3.04
CA ALA A 525 -16.43 -9.41 1.62
C ALA A 525 -15.13 -10.04 1.07
N GLY A 526 -14.05 -10.03 1.85
CA GLY A 526 -12.80 -10.68 1.47
C GLY A 526 -12.89 -12.21 1.45
N GLN A 527 -13.65 -12.81 2.36
CA GLN A 527 -13.91 -14.26 2.33
C GLN A 527 -14.82 -14.65 1.16
N ALA A 528 -15.80 -13.80 0.82
CA ALA A 528 -16.62 -13.98 -0.37
C ALA A 528 -15.74 -13.94 -1.63
N ALA A 529 -14.84 -12.96 -1.77
CA ALA A 529 -13.84 -12.92 -2.82
C ALA A 529 -13.00 -14.20 -2.90
N ARG A 530 -12.61 -14.77 -1.75
CA ARG A 530 -11.85 -16.03 -1.71
C ARG A 530 -12.66 -17.24 -2.20
N ILE A 531 -13.98 -17.25 -2.00
CA ILE A 531 -14.87 -18.33 -2.47
C ILE A 531 -15.16 -18.18 -3.96
N LEU A 532 -15.36 -16.95 -4.43
CA LEU A 532 -15.77 -16.68 -5.81
C LEU A 532 -14.60 -16.71 -6.79
N LEU A 533 -13.46 -16.12 -6.43
CA LEU A 533 -12.36 -15.82 -7.36
C LEU A 533 -11.24 -16.87 -7.35
N LYS A 534 -11.28 -17.84 -6.43
CA LYS A 534 -10.28 -18.91 -6.35
C LYS A 534 -10.93 -20.27 -6.59
N GLU A 535 -10.16 -21.18 -7.17
CA GLU A 535 -10.56 -22.56 -7.44
C GLU A 535 -10.59 -23.42 -6.16
N ARG A 536 -11.46 -23.09 -5.20
CA ARG A 536 -11.61 -23.89 -3.97
C ARG A 536 -13.09 -24.13 -3.64
N ARG A 537 -13.47 -25.40 -3.52
CA ARG A 537 -14.79 -25.80 -2.99
C ARG A 537 -14.71 -26.01 -1.48
N ILE A 538 -15.53 -25.27 -0.72
CA ILE A 538 -15.63 -25.40 0.74
C ILE A 538 -16.85 -26.26 1.07
N THR A 539 -16.63 -27.39 1.75
CA THR A 539 -17.67 -28.38 2.05
C THR A 539 -18.72 -27.90 3.05
N PRO A 540 -18.38 -27.34 4.23
CA PRO A 540 -19.39 -26.76 5.12
C PRO A 540 -20.21 -25.69 4.40
N VAL A 541 -21.53 -25.70 4.60
CA VAL A 541 -22.43 -24.75 3.94
C VAL A 541 -22.32 -23.38 4.60
N SER A 542 -22.47 -23.34 5.92
CA SER A 542 -22.53 -22.14 6.74
C SER A 542 -21.15 -21.81 7.35
N LEU A 543 -20.59 -20.65 6.99
CA LEU A 543 -19.26 -20.21 7.39
C LEU A 543 -19.37 -18.99 8.30
N HIS A 544 -19.16 -19.21 9.59
CA HIS A 544 -19.33 -18.18 10.60
C HIS A 544 -18.08 -17.30 10.70
N LEU A 545 -18.30 -16.00 10.84
CA LEU A 545 -17.27 -15.11 11.37
C LEU A 545 -17.00 -15.48 12.84
N PRO A 546 -15.73 -15.45 13.28
CA PRO A 546 -15.41 -15.65 14.69
C PRO A 546 -15.89 -14.47 15.53
N PRO A 547 -16.24 -14.67 16.82
CA PRO A 547 -16.65 -13.57 17.72
C PRO A 547 -15.63 -12.43 17.78
N SER A 548 -14.33 -12.77 17.75
CA SER A 548 -13.25 -11.82 17.48
C SER A 548 -12.38 -12.28 16.32
N ILE A 549 -12.27 -11.46 15.27
CA ILE A 549 -11.41 -11.71 14.11
C ILE A 549 -9.94 -11.61 14.53
N GLY A 550 -9.60 -10.62 15.35
CA GLY A 550 -8.24 -10.42 15.82
C GLY A 550 -7.69 -11.63 16.58
N GLU A 551 -8.45 -12.15 17.53
CA GLU A 551 -8.05 -13.31 18.34
C GLU A 551 -8.01 -14.59 17.52
N ALA A 552 -9.03 -14.85 16.70
CA ALA A 552 -9.11 -16.09 15.92
C ALA A 552 -8.07 -16.18 14.80
N THR A 553 -7.61 -15.04 14.27
CA THR A 553 -6.68 -15.01 13.13
C THR A 553 -5.25 -14.63 13.48
N GLY A 554 -5.02 -14.06 14.68
CA GLY A 554 -3.71 -13.61 15.14
C GLY A 554 -3.22 -12.29 14.55
N ALA A 555 -4.05 -11.57 13.77
CA ALA A 555 -3.71 -10.28 13.14
C ALA A 555 -4.80 -9.23 13.42
N ARG A 556 -4.41 -8.00 13.75
CA ARG A 556 -5.32 -6.96 14.27
C ARG A 556 -6.09 -6.18 13.19
N LYS A 557 -5.72 -6.26 11.90
CA LYS A 557 -6.41 -5.61 10.76
C LYS A 557 -6.33 -6.42 9.47
N ALA A 558 -7.30 -6.28 8.56
CA ALA A 558 -7.28 -6.76 7.19
C ALA A 558 -6.75 -5.64 6.30
N MET A 559 -5.64 -5.88 5.61
CA MET A 559 -5.15 -4.96 4.58
C MET A 559 -5.14 -5.64 3.23
N VAL A 560 -6.30 -5.73 2.57
CA VAL A 560 -6.33 -6.11 1.14
C VAL A 560 -5.56 -5.04 0.34
N GLY A 561 -4.41 -5.40 -0.25
CA GLY A 561 -3.58 -4.49 -1.04
C GLY A 561 -2.10 -4.88 -1.23
N PHE A 562 -1.32 -4.02 -1.87
CA PHE A 562 0.09 -4.26 -2.25
C PHE A 562 1.01 -4.62 -1.08
N ALA A 563 0.77 -4.08 0.12
CA ALA A 563 1.65 -4.24 1.28
C ALA A 563 1.70 -5.67 1.86
N GLU A 564 0.68 -6.51 1.66
CA GLU A 564 0.67 -7.92 2.13
C GLU A 564 1.44 -8.88 1.20
N ASN A 565 1.77 -8.46 -0.03
CA ASN A 565 2.22 -9.39 -1.11
C ASN A 565 3.74 -9.40 -1.38
N ILE A 566 4.57 -8.72 -0.59
CA ILE A 566 6.02 -8.61 -0.84
C ILE A 566 6.91 -9.31 0.20
N THR A 567 6.33 -10.03 1.17
CA THR A 567 7.05 -10.66 2.30
C THR A 567 8.17 -11.63 1.89
N GLY A 568 8.08 -12.21 0.69
CA GLY A 568 9.10 -13.11 0.12
C GLY A 568 10.29 -12.41 -0.54
N LEU A 569 10.22 -11.10 -0.79
CA LEU A 569 11.21 -10.40 -1.63
C LEU A 569 12.57 -10.24 -0.95
N HIS A 570 12.58 -9.98 0.37
CA HIS A 570 13.81 -9.79 1.15
C HIS A 570 13.85 -10.66 2.40
N LEU A 571 13.16 -11.80 2.39
CA LEU A 571 13.04 -12.66 3.55
C LEU A 571 14.42 -13.03 4.11
N GLY A 572 14.64 -12.67 5.38
CA GLY A 572 15.85 -13.00 6.12
C GLY A 572 17.05 -12.09 5.89
N LYS A 573 16.98 -11.13 4.96
CA LYS A 573 18.05 -10.16 4.71
C LYS A 573 18.16 -9.15 5.85
N VAL A 574 19.38 -8.69 6.15
CA VAL A 574 19.65 -7.69 7.19
C VAL A 574 20.12 -6.38 6.55
N ALA A 575 19.42 -5.27 6.81
CA ALA A 575 19.77 -3.95 6.29
C ALA A 575 20.19 -2.98 7.40
N LEU A 576 21.35 -2.34 7.25
CA LEU A 576 21.77 -1.16 8.02
C LEU A 576 21.44 0.10 7.23
N ILE A 577 20.65 1.00 7.82
CA ILE A 577 20.06 2.15 7.12
C ILE A 577 20.38 3.44 7.88
N THR A 578 21.25 4.28 7.30
CA THR A 578 21.58 5.59 7.87
C THR A 578 20.50 6.62 7.58
N GLY A 579 20.20 7.49 8.55
CA GLY A 579 19.10 8.45 8.42
C GLY A 579 17.73 7.76 8.36
N GLY A 580 17.57 6.63 9.06
CA GLY A 580 16.38 5.79 8.99
C GLY A 580 15.15 6.31 9.74
N SER A 581 15.21 7.48 10.40
CA SER A 581 14.10 7.99 11.22
C SER A 581 12.98 8.69 10.44
N ALA A 582 13.24 9.12 9.21
CA ALA A 582 12.31 9.92 8.41
C ALA A 582 12.67 9.84 6.91
N GLY A 583 11.84 10.45 6.06
CA GLY A 583 12.13 10.59 4.64
C GLY A 583 12.18 9.25 3.91
N ILE A 584 12.96 9.24 2.81
CA ILE A 584 13.27 8.04 2.03
C ILE A 584 13.83 6.93 2.92
N GLY A 585 14.78 7.22 3.81
CA GLY A 585 15.38 6.23 4.70
C GLY A 585 14.37 5.50 5.60
N GLY A 586 13.44 6.24 6.20
CA GLY A 586 12.35 5.67 6.99
C GLY A 586 11.39 4.82 6.16
N GLN A 587 11.03 5.27 4.96
CA GLN A 587 10.16 4.49 4.06
C GLN A 587 10.86 3.23 3.52
N VAL A 588 12.16 3.29 3.22
CA VAL A 588 12.96 2.12 2.82
C VAL A 588 13.02 1.12 3.97
N ALA A 589 13.26 1.57 5.21
CA ALA A 589 13.24 0.70 6.39
C ALA A 589 11.88 0.02 6.57
N ARG A 590 10.80 0.78 6.45
CA ARG A 590 9.42 0.29 6.52
C ARG A 590 9.14 -0.78 5.47
N LEU A 591 9.41 -0.49 4.20
CA LEU A 591 9.12 -1.40 3.10
C LEU A 591 10.02 -2.64 3.10
N LEU A 592 11.31 -2.52 3.45
CA LEU A 592 12.19 -3.69 3.62
C LEU A 592 11.68 -4.61 4.74
N ALA A 593 11.25 -4.03 5.86
CA ALA A 593 10.71 -4.81 6.97
C ALA A 593 9.42 -5.56 6.55
N LEU A 594 8.49 -4.87 5.88
CA LEU A 594 7.27 -5.46 5.30
C LEU A 594 7.60 -6.54 4.27
N ALA A 595 8.71 -6.38 3.53
CA ALA A 595 9.21 -7.34 2.56
C ALA A 595 10.01 -8.51 3.17
N GLY A 596 10.01 -8.67 4.51
CA GLY A 596 10.63 -9.79 5.20
C GLY A 596 12.10 -9.60 5.58
N ALA A 597 12.67 -8.40 5.44
CA ALA A 597 14.00 -8.09 5.96
C ALA A 597 13.98 -7.84 7.48
N LYS A 598 15.16 -7.87 8.10
CA LYS A 598 15.46 -7.28 9.41
C LYS A 598 16.17 -5.95 9.17
N VAL A 599 15.84 -4.92 9.92
CA VAL A 599 16.34 -3.56 9.68
C VAL A 599 16.95 -2.98 10.95
N MET A 600 18.16 -2.40 10.82
CA MET A 600 18.78 -1.51 11.79
C MET A 600 18.63 -0.07 11.30
N LEU A 601 17.78 0.70 11.96
CA LEU A 601 17.59 2.12 11.69
C LEU A 601 18.56 2.91 12.56
N VAL A 602 19.39 3.76 11.94
CA VAL A 602 20.29 4.65 12.69
C VAL A 602 20.07 6.11 12.31
N ALA A 603 20.02 6.98 13.31
CA ALA A 603 19.90 8.43 13.12
C ALA A 603 20.27 9.17 14.42
N ARG A 604 20.41 10.49 14.33
CA ARG A 604 20.74 11.36 15.47
C ARG A 604 19.62 11.44 16.51
N ARG A 605 18.38 11.63 16.07
CA ARG A 605 17.24 11.97 16.94
C ARG A 605 16.51 10.71 17.40
N GLU A 606 16.62 10.40 18.68
CA GLU A 606 15.99 9.21 19.27
C GLU A 606 14.47 9.22 19.13
N SER A 607 13.80 10.34 19.42
CA SER A 607 12.33 10.43 19.42
C SER A 607 11.70 10.05 18.06
N GLU A 608 12.22 10.60 16.97
CA GLU A 608 11.74 10.29 15.62
C GLU A 608 12.04 8.85 15.20
N LEU A 609 13.20 8.34 15.62
CA LEU A 609 13.64 7.01 15.28
C LEU A 609 12.80 5.95 16.02
N GLN A 610 12.42 6.21 17.28
CA GLN A 610 11.46 5.39 18.02
C GLN A 610 10.05 5.49 17.44
N ALA A 611 9.61 6.68 17.01
CA ALA A 611 8.32 6.85 16.35
C ALA A 611 8.24 6.06 15.03
N MET A 612 9.27 6.15 14.19
CA MET A 612 9.36 5.35 12.95
C MET A 612 9.40 3.85 13.26
N ARG A 613 10.21 3.43 14.24
CA ARG A 613 10.26 2.03 14.68
C ARG A 613 8.90 1.53 15.12
N ALA A 614 8.21 2.26 16.00
CA ALA A 614 6.90 1.89 16.53
C ALA A 614 5.87 1.75 15.40
N ARG A 615 5.90 2.66 14.41
CA ARG A 615 5.06 2.57 13.22
C ARG A 615 5.36 1.30 12.42
N ILE A 616 6.62 1.01 12.11
CA ILE A 616 7.00 -0.18 11.35
C ILE A 616 6.61 -1.45 12.11
N VAL A 617 6.89 -1.50 13.41
CA VAL A 617 6.52 -2.65 14.26
C VAL A 617 5.00 -2.84 14.26
N GLY A 618 4.21 -1.79 14.46
CA GLY A 618 2.75 -1.87 14.40
C GLY A 618 2.24 -2.37 13.04
N GLU A 619 2.83 -1.92 11.93
CA GLU A 619 2.47 -2.42 10.60
C GLU A 619 2.87 -3.88 10.39
N LEU A 620 4.00 -4.34 10.95
CA LEU A 620 4.39 -5.75 10.90
C LEU A 620 3.47 -6.64 11.75
N GLU A 621 3.00 -6.15 12.90
CA GLU A 621 1.96 -6.82 13.71
C GLU A 621 0.66 -6.93 12.92
N ASP A 622 0.26 -5.85 12.25
CA ASP A 622 -0.95 -5.80 11.43
C ASP A 622 -0.89 -6.81 10.26
N VAL A 623 0.29 -7.02 9.66
CA VAL A 623 0.53 -8.00 8.56
C VAL A 623 0.77 -9.43 9.06
N GLY A 624 0.85 -9.65 10.38
CA GLY A 624 0.98 -10.99 10.98
C GLY A 624 2.40 -11.57 11.02
N PHE A 625 3.44 -10.73 10.96
CA PHE A 625 4.81 -11.20 11.23
C PHE A 625 4.96 -11.61 12.69
N SER A 626 5.68 -12.71 12.97
CA SER A 626 5.98 -13.13 14.34
C SER A 626 7.31 -12.57 14.86
N GLY A 627 7.34 -12.21 16.14
CA GLY A 627 8.51 -11.63 16.79
C GLY A 627 8.98 -10.34 16.11
N VAL A 628 8.06 -9.42 15.84
CA VAL A 628 8.31 -8.14 15.14
C VAL A 628 9.36 -7.27 15.82
N GLU A 629 9.41 -7.27 17.16
CA GLU A 629 10.33 -6.46 17.97
C GLU A 629 11.80 -6.75 17.68
N ARG A 630 12.13 -8.03 17.42
CA ARG A 630 13.49 -8.46 17.05
C ARG A 630 13.80 -8.24 15.57
N ARG A 631 12.86 -7.77 14.75
CA ARG A 631 13.08 -7.52 13.31
C ARG A 631 13.45 -6.07 13.02
N VAL A 632 13.00 -5.15 13.85
CA VAL A 632 13.25 -3.71 13.70
C VAL A 632 13.99 -3.21 14.92
N ARG A 633 15.27 -2.89 14.74
CA ARG A 633 16.16 -2.38 15.79
C ARG A 633 16.63 -0.97 15.45
N THR A 634 17.08 -0.26 16.46
CA THR A 634 17.35 1.17 16.41
C THR A 634 18.62 1.53 17.16
N ILE A 635 19.40 2.47 16.62
CA ILE A 635 20.54 3.11 17.32
C ILE A 635 20.41 4.63 17.13
N SER A 636 20.21 5.34 18.24
CA SER A 636 20.14 6.80 18.28
C SER A 636 21.55 7.43 18.40
N ASN A 637 21.63 8.76 18.32
CA ASN A 637 22.88 9.53 18.48
C ASN A 637 23.99 9.16 17.48
N ILE A 638 23.64 8.57 16.34
CA ILE A 638 24.59 8.31 15.25
C ILE A 638 24.65 9.54 14.36
N ASP A 639 25.78 10.25 14.40
CA ASP A 639 26.12 11.33 13.48
C ASP A 639 27.09 10.80 12.42
N VAL A 640 26.74 10.99 11.15
CA VAL A 640 27.56 10.51 10.03
C VAL A 640 28.87 11.28 9.87
N SER A 641 29.02 12.46 10.49
CA SER A 641 30.32 13.14 10.55
C SER A 641 31.23 12.64 11.69
N ASP A 642 30.76 11.71 12.55
CA ASP A 642 31.56 11.07 13.59
C ASP A 642 31.90 9.64 13.18
N HIS A 643 33.11 9.44 12.65
CA HIS A 643 33.58 8.15 12.15
C HIS A 643 33.56 7.04 13.22
N ALA A 644 33.81 7.39 14.50
CA ALA A 644 33.78 6.41 15.58
C ALA A 644 32.36 5.87 15.82
N SER A 645 31.35 6.75 15.74
CA SER A 645 29.94 6.35 15.87
C SER A 645 29.49 5.40 14.74
N LEU A 646 30.05 5.56 13.53
CA LEU A 646 29.75 4.71 12.38
C LEU A 646 30.27 3.29 12.54
N LYS A 647 31.48 3.11 13.09
CA LYS A 647 31.97 1.77 13.43
C LYS A 647 31.09 1.11 14.50
N GLY A 648 30.74 1.86 15.54
CA GLY A 648 29.87 1.38 16.61
C GLY A 648 28.50 0.90 16.11
N CYS A 649 27.94 1.54 15.07
CA CYS A 649 26.66 1.14 14.51
C CYS A 649 26.75 -0.17 13.69
N VAL A 650 27.87 -0.41 12.99
CA VAL A 650 28.16 -1.69 12.32
C VAL A 650 28.27 -2.81 13.35
N ASP A 651 29.07 -2.62 14.40
CA ASP A 651 29.29 -3.62 15.45
C ASP A 651 27.97 -4.02 16.14
N GLN A 652 27.14 -3.03 16.49
CA GLN A 652 25.82 -3.27 17.10
C GLN A 652 24.83 -3.95 16.15
N THR A 653 24.91 -3.69 14.84
CA THR A 653 24.07 -4.38 13.85
C THR A 653 24.42 -5.86 13.79
N ILE A 654 25.71 -6.18 13.79
CA ILE A 654 26.20 -7.57 13.83
C ILE A 654 25.79 -8.23 15.15
N ALA A 655 25.94 -7.55 16.28
CA ALA A 655 25.51 -8.07 17.57
C ALA A 655 23.99 -8.37 17.60
N ALA A 656 23.17 -7.54 16.98
CA ALA A 656 21.72 -7.70 16.95
C ALA A 656 21.24 -8.80 15.98
N PHE A 657 21.90 -8.95 14.84
CA PHE A 657 21.36 -9.75 13.72
C PHE A 657 22.31 -10.81 13.16
N GLY A 658 23.58 -10.82 13.56
CA GLY A 658 24.61 -11.78 13.18
C GLY A 658 25.27 -11.55 11.83
N ARG A 659 24.75 -10.63 11.00
CA ARG A 659 25.23 -10.34 9.63
C ARG A 659 24.74 -8.99 9.15
N ILE A 660 25.28 -8.51 8.03
CA ILE A 660 24.75 -7.36 7.26
C ILE A 660 24.70 -7.77 5.80
N ASP A 661 23.50 -7.80 5.21
CA ASP A 661 23.33 -8.09 3.78
C ASP A 661 23.28 -6.79 2.97
N TYR A 662 22.62 -5.75 3.49
CA TYR A 662 22.45 -4.45 2.82
C TYR A 662 23.03 -3.31 3.67
N LEU A 663 23.88 -2.48 3.07
CA LEU A 663 24.27 -1.17 3.61
C LEU A 663 23.58 -0.09 2.77
N ILE A 664 22.71 0.70 3.39
CA ILE A 664 21.96 1.77 2.73
C ILE A 664 22.47 3.11 3.25
N ASN A 665 23.37 3.71 2.49
CA ASN A 665 23.95 5.02 2.77
C ASN A 665 22.96 6.13 2.34
N ASN A 666 21.96 6.38 3.20
CA ASN A 666 20.88 7.32 2.94
C ASN A 666 21.07 8.68 3.63
N ALA A 667 21.71 8.73 4.79
CA ALA A 667 21.91 9.98 5.52
C ALA A 667 22.68 11.01 4.68
N GLY A 668 22.32 12.28 4.86
CA GLY A 668 23.05 13.40 4.28
C GLY A 668 22.51 14.76 4.71
N ILE A 669 23.33 15.79 4.57
CA ILE A 669 23.00 17.18 4.88
C ILE A 669 22.88 18.02 3.60
N SER A 670 22.18 19.15 3.69
CA SER A 670 22.06 20.09 2.57
C SER A 670 23.38 20.77 2.21
N GLY A 671 24.33 20.84 3.14
CA GLY A 671 25.57 21.61 3.01
C GLY A 671 25.39 23.09 3.32
N ALA A 672 26.37 23.90 2.90
CA ALA A 672 26.48 25.32 3.24
C ALA A 672 25.38 26.19 2.61
N GLU A 673 24.91 25.80 1.41
CA GLU A 673 23.96 26.60 0.62
C GLU A 673 24.50 27.99 0.24
N GLU A 674 25.77 28.08 -0.12
CA GLU A 674 26.46 29.31 -0.51
C GLU A 674 27.14 29.16 -1.87
N MET A 675 27.43 30.28 -2.54
CA MET A 675 28.36 30.26 -3.68
C MET A 675 29.76 29.91 -3.19
N VAL A 676 30.59 29.31 -4.05
CA VAL A 676 31.95 28.88 -3.73
C VAL A 676 32.80 30.01 -3.11
N VAL A 677 32.66 31.23 -3.62
CA VAL A 677 33.40 32.41 -3.13
C VAL A 677 32.96 32.91 -1.75
N ASP A 678 31.77 32.51 -1.30
CA ASP A 678 31.24 32.86 0.04
C ASP A 678 31.47 31.74 1.05
N MET A 679 31.50 30.50 0.55
CA MET A 679 31.62 29.28 1.34
C MET A 679 32.92 29.24 2.15
N ASP A 680 32.79 28.88 3.42
CA ASP A 680 33.94 28.61 4.27
C ASP A 680 34.48 27.18 4.06
N LEU A 681 35.76 27.01 4.37
CA LEU A 681 36.43 25.71 4.25
C LEU A 681 35.83 24.66 5.19
N ALA A 682 35.43 25.09 6.39
CA ALA A 682 34.86 24.20 7.39
C ALA A 682 33.49 23.62 6.96
N SER A 683 32.62 24.40 6.28
CA SER A 683 31.34 23.86 5.80
C SER A 683 31.53 22.96 4.59
N PHE A 684 32.45 23.30 3.67
CA PHE A 684 32.77 22.41 2.54
C PHE A 684 33.23 21.02 3.04
N ARG A 685 34.20 21.00 3.97
CA ARG A 685 34.68 19.75 4.61
C ARG A 685 33.55 19.01 5.32
N ARG A 686 32.77 19.69 6.17
CA ARG A 686 31.63 19.09 6.88
C ARG A 686 30.64 18.39 5.94
N THR A 687 30.36 18.98 4.78
CA THR A 687 29.47 18.37 3.78
C THR A 687 30.07 17.11 3.17
N LEU A 688 31.35 17.14 2.79
CA LEU A 688 32.04 15.97 2.25
C LEU A 688 32.18 14.87 3.31
N ASP A 689 32.52 15.21 4.55
CA ASP A 689 32.60 14.28 5.68
C ASP A 689 31.28 13.55 5.87
N ALA A 690 30.18 14.32 6.03
CA ALA A 690 28.87 13.78 6.32
C ALA A 690 28.25 12.99 5.15
N ASN A 691 28.44 13.43 3.91
CA ASN A 691 27.74 12.86 2.75
C ASN A 691 28.58 11.85 1.95
N LEU A 692 29.90 11.94 1.96
CA LEU A 692 30.77 11.16 1.07
C LEU A 692 31.75 10.28 1.84
N ILE A 693 32.54 10.86 2.73
CA ILE A 693 33.56 10.11 3.48
C ILE A 693 32.88 9.12 4.44
N SER A 694 31.79 9.51 5.10
CA SER A 694 30.96 8.61 5.91
C SER A 694 30.51 7.34 5.19
N ASN A 695 30.17 7.43 3.90
CA ASN A 695 29.78 6.29 3.09
C ASN A 695 30.95 5.33 2.87
N TYR A 696 32.15 5.87 2.65
CA TYR A 696 33.36 5.07 2.52
C TYR A 696 33.76 4.45 3.86
N VAL A 697 33.66 5.19 4.98
CA VAL A 697 33.90 4.68 6.34
C VAL A 697 33.03 3.43 6.59
N LEU A 698 31.72 3.53 6.36
CA LEU A 698 30.81 2.39 6.51
C LEU A 698 31.15 1.25 5.55
N ALA A 699 31.43 1.56 4.28
CA ALA A 699 31.84 0.55 3.29
C ALA A 699 33.10 -0.21 3.75
N SER A 700 34.13 0.50 4.23
CA SER A 700 35.39 -0.10 4.70
C SER A 700 35.18 -1.13 5.82
N HIS A 701 34.16 -0.92 6.67
CA HIS A 701 33.83 -1.84 7.75
C HIS A 701 32.93 -3.01 7.33
N VAL A 702 32.00 -2.81 6.39
CA VAL A 702 31.06 -3.87 5.97
C VAL A 702 31.59 -4.75 4.84
N VAL A 703 32.49 -4.24 3.99
CA VAL A 703 33.01 -4.97 2.83
C VAL A 703 33.71 -6.26 3.22
N PRO A 704 34.62 -6.30 4.23
CA PRO A 704 35.23 -7.55 4.66
C PRO A 704 34.21 -8.60 5.11
N LEU A 705 33.14 -8.16 5.80
CA LEU A 705 32.07 -9.04 6.29
C LEU A 705 31.24 -9.61 5.14
N MET A 706 30.87 -8.76 4.18
CA MET A 706 30.09 -9.14 3.01
C MET A 706 30.87 -10.07 2.06
N LYS A 707 32.17 -9.83 1.89
CA LYS A 707 33.06 -10.75 1.15
C LYS A 707 33.19 -12.10 1.87
N ALA A 708 33.42 -12.11 3.18
CA ALA A 708 33.53 -13.34 3.95
C ALA A 708 32.25 -14.19 3.92
N GLN A 709 31.07 -13.58 3.93
CA GLN A 709 29.79 -14.30 3.83
C GLN A 709 29.37 -14.63 2.37
N GLY A 710 30.18 -14.23 1.37
CA GLY A 710 29.95 -14.51 -0.05
C GLY A 710 28.83 -13.73 -0.73
N SER A 711 28.26 -12.71 -0.07
CA SER A 711 27.24 -11.84 -0.69
C SER A 711 27.08 -10.50 0.04
N GLY A 712 26.71 -9.45 -0.68
CA GLY A 712 26.31 -8.17 -0.09
C GLY A 712 25.74 -7.18 -1.09
N TYR A 713 25.07 -6.14 -0.61
CA TYR A 713 24.63 -5.00 -1.41
C TYR A 713 24.93 -3.69 -0.68
N ILE A 714 25.68 -2.79 -1.32
CA ILE A 714 25.89 -1.41 -0.86
C ILE A 714 25.10 -0.47 -1.78
N LEU A 715 24.19 0.31 -1.21
CA LEU A 715 23.39 1.28 -1.96
C LEU A 715 23.65 2.70 -1.47
N ASN A 716 24.15 3.55 -2.36
CA ASN A 716 24.36 4.97 -2.10
C ASN A 716 23.14 5.80 -2.54
N VAL A 717 22.51 6.54 -1.63
CA VAL A 717 21.45 7.49 -1.98
C VAL A 717 22.08 8.82 -2.41
N SER A 718 22.42 8.89 -3.69
CA SER A 718 22.91 10.09 -4.36
C SER A 718 21.75 11.07 -4.65
N SER A 719 21.88 11.88 -5.69
CA SER A 719 20.85 12.81 -6.15
C SER A 719 21.05 13.06 -7.63
N TYR A 720 19.95 13.33 -8.35
CA TYR A 720 20.01 13.79 -9.73
C TYR A 720 20.97 14.98 -9.90
N PHE A 721 21.04 15.86 -8.91
CA PHE A 721 21.92 17.03 -8.91
C PHE A 721 23.40 16.71 -8.61
N GLY A 722 23.76 15.43 -8.43
CA GLY A 722 25.14 14.94 -8.52
C GLY A 722 25.57 14.57 -9.95
N GLY A 723 24.67 14.71 -10.93
CA GLY A 723 24.88 14.35 -12.32
C GLY A 723 24.72 12.85 -12.57
N GLU A 724 24.97 12.45 -13.81
CA GLU A 724 24.97 11.04 -14.23
C GLU A 724 26.28 10.70 -14.94
N LYS A 725 26.49 9.41 -15.24
CA LYS A 725 27.73 8.93 -15.85
C LYS A 725 28.03 9.72 -17.12
N TYR A 726 29.28 10.18 -17.25
CA TYR A 726 29.78 11.06 -18.33
C TYR A 726 29.20 12.47 -18.41
N LEU A 727 28.12 12.81 -17.68
CA LEU A 727 27.38 14.06 -17.86
C LEU A 727 27.13 14.77 -16.52
N ALA A 728 28.05 15.68 -16.17
CA ALA A 728 27.94 16.51 -14.97
C ALA A 728 26.74 17.46 -15.03
N VAL A 729 26.32 17.96 -13.88
CA VAL A 729 25.25 18.96 -13.76
C VAL A 729 25.70 20.07 -12.82
N ALA A 730 25.48 21.32 -13.23
CA ALA A 730 25.75 22.47 -12.38
C ALA A 730 24.65 22.60 -11.32
N TYR A 731 25.04 22.79 -10.06
CA TYR A 731 24.10 23.06 -8.98
C TYR A 731 24.48 24.31 -8.18
N PRO A 732 24.23 25.51 -8.73
CA PRO A 732 24.69 26.75 -8.13
C PRO A 732 24.16 26.98 -6.71
N ASN A 733 25.02 27.59 -5.89
CA ASN A 733 24.95 27.75 -4.44
C ASN A 733 25.08 26.44 -3.64
N ARG A 734 25.46 25.33 -4.29
CA ARG A 734 25.42 23.97 -3.71
C ARG A 734 26.60 23.11 -4.16
N ALA A 735 27.75 23.73 -4.41
CA ALA A 735 28.93 23.04 -4.93
C ALA A 735 29.40 21.90 -4.01
N ASP A 736 29.47 22.12 -2.70
CA ASP A 736 29.78 21.10 -1.69
C ASP A 736 28.83 19.90 -1.73
N TYR A 737 27.52 20.17 -1.79
CA TYR A 737 26.51 19.13 -1.92
C TYR A 737 26.63 18.38 -3.26
N ALA A 738 26.78 19.09 -4.37
CA ALA A 738 26.91 18.50 -5.70
C ALA A 738 28.14 17.61 -5.82
N VAL A 739 29.28 18.06 -5.29
CA VAL A 739 30.52 17.28 -5.20
C VAL A 739 30.30 16.03 -4.36
N SER A 740 29.69 16.16 -3.17
CA SER A 740 29.43 15.00 -2.33
C SER A 740 28.52 13.96 -2.99
N LYS A 741 27.45 14.39 -3.68
CA LYS A 741 26.52 13.50 -4.38
C LYS A 741 27.11 12.90 -5.64
N SER A 742 27.89 13.66 -6.40
CA SER A 742 28.69 13.15 -7.52
C SER A 742 29.70 12.12 -7.03
N GLY A 743 30.38 12.38 -5.91
CA GLY A 743 31.31 11.46 -5.27
C GLY A 743 30.64 10.13 -4.88
N GLN A 744 29.44 10.17 -4.29
CA GLN A 744 28.69 8.96 -3.95
C GLN A 744 28.42 8.08 -5.17
N ARG A 745 28.08 8.69 -6.33
CA ARG A 745 27.92 7.98 -7.62
C ARG A 745 29.26 7.52 -8.19
N ALA A 746 30.27 8.37 -8.14
CA ALA A 746 31.61 8.07 -8.64
C ALA A 746 32.25 6.89 -7.92
N MET A 747 32.00 6.72 -6.60
CA MET A 747 32.37 5.52 -5.86
C MET A 747 31.75 4.27 -6.47
N VAL A 748 30.46 4.30 -6.83
CA VAL A 748 29.79 3.18 -7.48
C VAL A 748 30.45 2.85 -8.82
N GLU A 749 30.64 3.86 -9.67
CA GLU A 749 31.21 3.70 -11.01
C GLU A 749 32.65 3.16 -10.99
N ALA A 750 33.47 3.63 -10.05
CA ALA A 750 34.89 3.30 -10.00
C ALA A 750 35.21 2.07 -9.13
N MET A 751 34.45 1.84 -8.06
CA MET A 751 34.81 0.86 -7.04
C MET A 751 34.07 -0.48 -7.17
N ALA A 752 33.00 -0.58 -7.97
CA ALA A 752 32.23 -1.81 -8.13
C ALA A 752 33.08 -3.03 -8.52
N ARG A 753 34.08 -2.82 -9.38
CA ARG A 753 35.03 -3.87 -9.79
C ARG A 753 35.78 -4.51 -8.63
N TYR A 754 36.08 -3.75 -7.58
CA TYR A 754 36.84 -4.24 -6.41
C TYR A 754 35.95 -4.86 -5.33
N LEU A 755 34.64 -4.58 -5.40
CA LEU A 755 33.64 -5.13 -4.48
C LEU A 755 33.05 -6.45 -4.97
N GLY A 756 32.93 -6.63 -6.29
CA GLY A 756 32.61 -7.93 -6.88
C GLY A 756 33.66 -9.02 -6.58
N PRO A 757 33.33 -10.29 -6.83
CA PRO A 757 32.05 -10.81 -7.34
C PRO A 757 30.95 -10.90 -6.26
N GLU A 758 31.27 -10.75 -4.98
CA GLU A 758 30.32 -11.02 -3.88
C GLU A 758 29.35 -9.85 -3.64
N ILE A 759 29.80 -8.62 -3.84
CA ILE A 759 29.09 -7.42 -3.41
C ILE A 759 28.59 -6.63 -4.61
N GLN A 760 27.27 -6.42 -4.69
CA GLN A 760 26.68 -5.41 -5.56
C GLN A 760 26.89 -4.03 -4.93
N ILE A 761 27.36 -3.06 -5.69
CA ILE A 761 27.33 -1.66 -5.27
C ILE A 761 26.60 -0.85 -6.33
N ASN A 762 25.57 -0.10 -5.94
CA ASN A 762 24.80 0.75 -6.84
C ASN A 762 24.44 2.07 -6.15
N ALA A 763 23.94 3.03 -6.92
CA ALA A 763 23.37 4.26 -6.39
C ALA A 763 21.90 4.43 -6.85
N ILE A 764 21.16 5.26 -6.12
CA ILE A 764 19.94 5.88 -6.64
C ILE A 764 20.16 7.40 -6.71
N ALA A 765 19.63 8.05 -7.74
CA ALA A 765 19.74 9.49 -7.94
C ALA A 765 18.37 10.15 -8.14
N PRO A 766 17.54 10.24 -7.08
CA PRO A 766 16.27 10.95 -7.15
C PRO A 766 16.48 12.46 -7.35
N GLY A 767 15.49 13.10 -7.98
CA GLY A 767 15.36 14.55 -8.06
C GLY A 767 14.73 15.12 -6.78
N PRO A 768 13.89 16.16 -6.89
CA PRO A 768 13.00 16.56 -5.80
C PRO A 768 11.99 15.45 -5.49
N VAL A 769 11.80 15.18 -4.20
CA VAL A 769 10.95 14.10 -3.70
C VAL A 769 9.88 14.71 -2.81
N ASP A 770 8.62 14.40 -3.12
CA ASP A 770 7.48 14.92 -2.39
C ASP A 770 7.32 14.26 -1.01
N GLY A 771 7.14 15.08 0.02
CA GLY A 771 7.15 14.69 1.41
C GLY A 771 7.40 15.88 2.35
N ASP A 772 7.37 15.62 3.67
CA ASP A 772 7.42 16.64 4.72
C ASP A 772 8.61 17.60 4.59
N ARG A 773 9.77 17.09 4.15
CA ARG A 773 10.98 17.91 3.97
C ARG A 773 10.84 18.89 2.81
N LEU A 774 10.20 18.49 1.71
CA LEU A 774 9.98 19.36 0.55
C LEU A 774 8.91 20.41 0.84
N GLY A 775 7.76 19.97 1.40
CA GLY A 775 6.62 20.81 1.73
C GLY A 775 6.85 21.77 2.90
N GLY A 776 7.70 21.38 3.86
CA GLY A 776 7.92 22.12 5.10
C GLY A 776 6.88 21.78 6.17
N THR A 777 7.32 21.66 7.43
CA THR A 777 6.46 21.30 8.57
C THR A 777 6.81 22.12 9.81
N GLY A 778 5.82 22.35 10.69
CA GLY A 778 6.04 23.00 11.99
C GLY A 778 6.63 24.41 11.91
N GLY A 779 6.17 25.22 10.95
CA GLY A 779 6.65 26.60 10.75
C GLY A 779 8.01 26.73 10.05
N LYS A 780 8.61 25.61 9.61
CA LYS A 780 9.82 25.64 8.77
C LYS A 780 9.43 25.80 7.30
N PRO A 781 10.11 26.69 6.54
CA PRO A 781 9.83 26.87 5.12
C PRO A 781 10.19 25.62 4.32
N GLY A 782 9.41 25.34 3.28
CA GLY A 782 9.69 24.26 2.32
C GLY A 782 11.00 24.52 1.55
N LEU A 783 11.56 23.48 0.90
CA LEU A 783 12.87 23.61 0.23
C LEU A 783 12.85 24.62 -0.93
N PHE A 784 11.74 24.72 -1.67
CA PHE A 784 11.62 25.71 -2.76
C PHE A 784 11.58 27.14 -2.23
N GLU A 785 10.86 27.37 -1.13
CA GLU A 785 10.82 28.67 -0.45
C GLU A 785 12.19 29.06 0.10
N ARG A 786 12.87 28.13 0.79
CA ARG A 786 14.23 28.29 1.28
C ARG A 786 15.20 28.64 0.14
N ARG A 787 15.08 27.99 -1.01
CA ARG A 787 15.89 28.27 -2.20
C ARG A 787 15.54 29.61 -2.85
N GLY A 788 14.26 29.98 -2.90
CA GLY A 788 13.81 31.29 -3.39
C GLY A 788 14.40 32.43 -2.57
N ARG A 789 14.42 32.29 -1.24
CA ARG A 789 15.08 33.23 -0.32
C ARG A 789 16.58 33.37 -0.62
N LEU A 790 17.29 32.24 -0.74
CA LEU A 790 18.72 32.22 -1.03
C LEU A 790 19.07 32.86 -2.38
N ILE A 791 18.28 32.59 -3.43
CA ILE A 791 18.49 33.18 -4.76
C ILE A 791 18.44 34.70 -4.67
N LEU A 792 17.47 35.24 -3.93
CA LEU A 792 17.29 36.67 -3.75
C LEU A 792 18.45 37.31 -2.97
N GLU A 793 18.87 36.69 -1.87
CA GLU A 793 20.03 37.16 -1.09
C GLU A 793 21.31 37.20 -1.95
N ASN A 794 21.57 36.15 -2.73
CA ASN A 794 22.74 36.09 -3.61
C ASN A 794 22.64 37.07 -4.77
N LYS A 795 21.45 37.32 -5.34
CA LYS A 795 21.24 38.39 -6.34
C LYS A 795 21.62 39.75 -5.77
N ARG A 796 21.17 40.07 -4.55
CA ARG A 796 21.52 41.35 -3.90
C ARG A 796 23.02 41.43 -3.59
N LEU A 797 23.61 40.39 -3.02
CA LEU A 797 25.05 40.34 -2.74
C LEU A 797 25.88 40.53 -4.01
N ASN A 798 25.56 39.81 -5.09
CA ASN A 798 26.25 39.92 -6.38
C ASN A 798 26.11 41.32 -6.97
N ALA A 799 24.94 41.95 -6.89
CA ALA A 799 24.70 43.29 -7.41
C ALA A 799 25.52 44.35 -6.64
N VAL A 800 25.53 44.29 -5.31
CA VAL A 800 26.33 45.20 -4.47
C VAL A 800 27.82 45.00 -4.69
N HIS A 801 28.27 43.74 -4.72
CA HIS A 801 29.67 43.40 -5.01
C HIS A 801 30.10 43.91 -6.38
N ALA A 802 29.27 43.69 -7.41
CA ALA A 802 29.52 44.17 -8.76
C ALA A 802 29.65 45.69 -8.83
N ALA A 803 28.79 46.43 -8.13
CA ALA A 803 28.88 47.88 -8.06
C ALA A 803 30.18 48.35 -7.38
N CYS A 804 30.61 47.65 -6.31
CA CYS A 804 31.87 47.94 -5.63
C CYS A 804 33.07 47.72 -6.54
N VAL A 805 33.15 46.55 -7.17
CA VAL A 805 34.26 46.19 -8.06
C VAL A 805 34.30 47.10 -9.29
N LYS A 806 33.15 47.39 -9.92
CA LYS A 806 33.11 48.32 -11.07
C LYS A 806 33.54 49.74 -10.70
N ALA A 807 33.16 50.23 -9.52
CA ALA A 807 33.64 51.52 -9.04
C ALA A 807 35.17 51.52 -8.83
N VAL A 808 35.73 50.44 -8.30
CA VAL A 808 37.19 50.27 -8.15
C VAL A 808 37.88 50.21 -9.52
N ARG A 809 37.34 49.46 -10.49
CA ARG A 809 37.83 49.43 -11.89
C ARG A 809 37.82 50.83 -12.52
N ASN A 810 36.86 51.68 -12.16
CA ASN A 810 36.76 53.08 -12.58
C ASN A 810 37.59 54.05 -11.71
N GLY A 811 38.58 53.54 -10.98
CA GLY A 811 39.57 54.34 -10.24
C GLY A 811 39.12 54.85 -8.87
N LYS A 812 38.01 54.35 -8.32
CA LYS A 812 37.60 54.70 -6.95
C LYS A 812 38.33 53.82 -5.92
N ARG A 813 38.73 54.42 -4.80
CA ARG A 813 39.29 53.68 -3.67
C ARG A 813 38.20 52.88 -2.96
N ILE A 814 38.49 51.63 -2.58
CA ILE A 814 37.51 50.73 -1.95
C ILE A 814 36.97 51.30 -0.63
N GLU A 815 37.80 51.99 0.15
CA GLU A 815 37.41 52.58 1.43
C GLU A 815 36.40 53.71 1.23
N ALA A 816 36.51 54.45 0.13
CA ALA A 816 35.54 55.48 -0.23
C ALA A 816 34.21 54.84 -0.63
N VAL A 817 34.24 53.77 -1.43
CA VAL A 817 33.05 53.01 -1.85
C VAL A 817 32.34 52.44 -0.63
N LEU A 818 33.04 51.71 0.25
CA LEU A 818 32.49 51.15 1.48
C LEU A 818 32.03 52.23 2.45
N GLY A 819 32.74 53.36 2.55
CA GLY A 819 32.32 54.52 3.33
C GLY A 819 30.95 55.06 2.89
N ARG A 820 30.70 55.18 1.58
CA ARG A 820 29.37 55.55 1.07
C ARG A 820 28.32 54.47 1.31
N LEU A 821 28.68 53.21 1.05
CA LEU A 821 27.78 52.06 1.19
C LEU A 821 27.36 51.83 2.66
N SER A 822 28.20 52.19 3.62
CA SER A 822 27.94 52.07 5.07
C SER A 822 26.70 52.83 5.53
N ARG A 823 26.30 53.89 4.79
CA ARG A 823 25.09 54.66 5.03
C ARG A 823 23.82 53.81 4.89
N ASN A 824 23.87 52.81 4.01
CA ASN A 824 22.86 51.78 3.80
C ASN A 824 21.43 52.32 3.63
N ASP A 825 21.29 53.39 2.85
CA ASP A 825 20.02 54.07 2.59
C ASP A 825 19.91 54.32 1.09
N THR A 826 19.02 53.58 0.42
CA THR A 826 18.91 53.59 -1.04
C THR A 826 18.53 54.97 -1.59
N VAL A 827 17.59 55.67 -0.96
CA VAL A 827 17.12 56.99 -1.41
C VAL A 827 18.26 58.00 -1.31
N ARG A 828 18.98 58.03 -0.19
CA ARG A 828 20.13 58.93 -0.02
C ARG A 828 21.26 58.57 -0.96
N ILE A 829 21.55 57.28 -1.15
CA ILE A 829 22.62 56.84 -2.03
C ILE A 829 22.31 57.19 -3.49
N ALA A 830 21.05 57.02 -3.93
CA ALA A 830 20.61 57.30 -5.29
C ALA A 830 20.76 58.77 -5.72
N HIS A 831 20.43 59.72 -4.83
CA HIS A 831 20.34 61.15 -5.17
C HIS A 831 21.58 61.98 -4.80
N ASP A 832 22.47 61.47 -3.96
CA ASP A 832 23.73 62.16 -3.64
C ASP A 832 24.73 62.02 -4.80
N THR A 833 25.02 63.14 -5.46
CA THR A 833 25.89 63.21 -6.65
C THR A 833 27.34 62.85 -6.36
N ASP A 834 27.77 62.90 -5.09
CA ASP A 834 29.13 62.52 -4.68
C ASP A 834 29.34 61.00 -4.64
N ASN A 835 28.26 60.20 -4.71
CA ASN A 835 28.37 58.76 -4.79
C ASN A 835 28.84 58.32 -6.18
N PRO A 836 29.68 57.25 -6.27
CA PRO A 836 30.00 56.60 -7.53
C PRO A 836 28.74 56.25 -8.31
N ARG A 837 28.77 56.42 -9.62
CA ARG A 837 27.62 56.17 -10.51
C ARG A 837 27.06 54.77 -10.30
N GLU A 838 27.93 53.78 -10.15
CA GLU A 838 27.59 52.38 -9.94
C GLU A 838 26.74 52.17 -8.68
N LEU A 839 27.05 52.88 -7.58
CA LEU A 839 26.27 52.82 -6.34
C LEU A 839 24.92 53.54 -6.49
N ARG A 840 24.88 54.66 -7.22
CA ARG A 840 23.62 55.39 -7.47
C ARG A 840 22.66 54.56 -8.32
N ASP A 841 23.16 54.01 -9.43
CA ASP A 841 22.38 53.18 -10.36
C ASP A 841 21.84 51.93 -9.64
N LEU A 842 22.67 51.28 -8.80
CA LEU A 842 22.24 50.17 -7.94
C LEU A 842 21.15 50.59 -6.96
N ALA A 843 21.33 51.70 -6.25
CA ALA A 843 20.39 52.17 -5.25
C ALA A 843 19.04 52.56 -5.85
N LEU A 844 19.04 53.18 -7.04
CA LEU A 844 17.83 53.46 -7.82
C LEU A 844 17.10 52.17 -8.19
N ALA A 845 17.81 51.16 -8.70
CA ALA A 845 17.21 49.87 -9.03
C ALA A 845 16.60 49.19 -7.78
N CYS A 846 17.35 49.18 -6.67
CA CYS A 846 16.88 48.58 -5.41
C CYS A 846 15.65 49.29 -4.84
N ALA A 847 15.59 50.62 -4.93
CA ALA A 847 14.45 51.40 -4.44
C ALA A 847 13.13 51.08 -5.17
N GLN A 848 13.20 50.53 -6.40
CA GLN A 848 12.03 50.12 -7.18
C GLN A 848 11.57 48.68 -6.88
N GLU A 849 12.29 47.94 -6.04
CA GLU A 849 12.07 46.50 -5.85
C GLU A 849 11.20 46.13 -4.64
N GLY A 850 10.80 47.10 -3.82
CA GLY A 850 10.12 46.88 -2.54
C GLY A 850 8.62 46.74 -2.60
N ASP A 851 8.06 46.42 -1.44
CA ASP A 851 6.65 46.50 -1.10
C ASP A 851 6.50 47.06 0.32
N ASP A 852 5.29 47.46 0.71
CA ASP A 852 5.05 48.03 2.05
C ASP A 852 5.32 47.05 3.21
N SER A 853 5.52 45.77 2.89
CA SER A 853 5.69 44.68 3.85
C SER A 853 7.16 44.40 4.20
N SER A 854 8.12 44.94 3.45
CA SER A 854 9.55 44.67 3.62
C SER A 854 10.39 45.94 3.64
N THR A 855 11.72 45.79 3.76
CA THR A 855 12.67 46.91 3.82
C THR A 855 13.80 46.80 2.79
N TRP A 856 13.72 45.82 1.88
CA TRP A 856 14.67 45.55 0.80
C TRP A 856 14.96 46.78 -0.08
N ASP A 857 13.94 47.59 -0.31
CA ASP A 857 13.98 48.80 -1.12
C ASP A 857 14.68 49.96 -0.44
N ARG A 858 14.72 49.97 0.89
CA ARG A 858 15.29 51.06 1.70
C ARG A 858 16.74 50.78 2.10
N PHE A 859 17.08 49.52 2.29
CA PHE A 859 18.39 49.07 2.74
C PHE A 859 19.04 48.14 1.72
N LEU A 860 20.26 48.47 1.30
CA LEU A 860 21.04 47.65 0.37
C LEU A 860 21.50 46.34 1.04
N LEU A 861 21.85 46.38 2.31
CA LEU A 861 22.52 45.29 3.02
C LEU A 861 21.88 45.00 4.38
N THR A 862 21.82 43.70 4.74
CA THR A 862 21.74 43.24 6.13
C THR A 862 23.14 43.07 6.70
N ARG A 863 23.28 42.85 8.02
CA ARG A 863 24.59 42.54 8.63
C ARG A 863 25.25 41.32 8.00
N GLY A 864 24.50 40.23 7.80
CA GLY A 864 25.03 39.00 7.19
C GLY A 864 25.49 39.17 5.74
N ILE A 865 24.75 39.94 4.92
CA ILE A 865 25.16 40.19 3.53
C ILE A 865 26.35 41.15 3.47
N ALA A 866 26.41 42.15 4.36
CA ALA A 866 27.56 43.03 4.49
C ALA A 866 28.82 42.26 4.91
N ALA A 867 28.68 41.27 5.80
CA ALA A 867 29.80 40.41 6.20
C ALA A 867 30.33 39.59 5.01
N ARG A 868 29.44 38.96 4.23
CA ARG A 868 29.81 38.22 3.01
C ARG A 868 30.47 39.12 1.96
N LEU A 869 29.97 40.34 1.76
CA LEU A 869 30.58 41.32 0.85
C LEU A 869 32.03 41.63 1.24
N VAL A 870 32.28 41.93 2.51
CA VAL A 870 33.64 42.22 3.01
C VAL A 870 34.55 41.00 2.85
N LYS A 871 34.03 39.79 3.12
CA LYS A 871 34.76 38.54 2.90
C LYS A 871 35.17 38.37 1.43
N ARG A 872 34.27 38.61 0.46
CA ARG A 872 34.62 38.59 -0.97
C ARG A 872 35.69 39.61 -1.33
N LEU A 873 35.56 40.84 -0.86
CA LEU A 873 36.53 41.91 -1.12
C LEU A 873 37.91 41.57 -0.52
N ARG A 874 37.94 40.97 0.68
CA ARG A 874 39.16 40.47 1.32
C ARG A 874 39.78 39.33 0.52
N LEU A 875 39.01 38.31 0.19
CA LEU A 875 39.48 37.15 -0.58
C LEU A 875 39.98 37.51 -1.98
N GLY A 876 39.38 38.54 -2.61
CA GLY A 876 39.83 39.07 -3.90
C GLY A 876 41.00 40.06 -3.83
N GLY A 877 41.56 40.32 -2.64
CA GLY A 877 42.71 41.21 -2.46
C GLY A 877 42.43 42.70 -2.60
N TYR A 878 41.17 43.13 -2.51
CA TYR A 878 40.81 44.55 -2.63
C TYR A 878 41.23 45.39 -1.42
N PHE A 879 41.65 44.76 -0.32
CA PHE A 879 42.09 45.45 0.90
C PHE A 879 43.61 45.60 1.04
N THR A 880 44.41 45.11 0.08
CA THR A 880 45.87 45.13 0.16
C THR A 880 46.42 46.53 0.44
N ASP A 881 45.87 47.56 -0.20
CA ASP A 881 46.27 48.96 -0.02
C ASP A 881 45.36 49.75 0.95
N ALA A 882 44.40 49.08 1.61
CA ALA A 882 43.40 49.69 2.49
C ALA A 882 43.67 49.33 3.96
N ALA A 883 44.65 49.98 4.59
CA ALA A 883 45.18 49.62 5.92
C ALA A 883 44.10 49.40 7.01
N ALA A 884 43.04 50.23 7.04
CA ALA A 884 41.96 50.13 8.02
C ALA A 884 41.05 48.89 7.81
N TRP A 885 40.97 48.37 6.59
CA TRP A 885 40.20 47.17 6.24
C TRP A 885 41.06 45.90 6.27
N ALA A 886 42.34 46.01 5.90
CA ALA A 886 43.32 44.94 5.97
C ALA A 886 43.54 44.42 7.39
N THR A 887 43.63 45.33 8.37
CA THR A 887 43.88 45.00 9.79
C THR A 887 42.63 44.63 10.58
N ARG A 888 41.45 44.73 9.95
CA ARG A 888 40.16 44.47 10.60
C ARG A 888 39.99 42.96 10.84
N PRO A 889 39.56 42.49 12.03
CA PRO A 889 39.40 41.06 12.29
C PRO A 889 38.46 40.37 11.31
N ASP A 890 38.79 39.17 10.85
CA ASP A 890 37.93 38.35 9.99
C ASP A 890 36.92 37.54 10.80
N THR A 891 36.00 38.25 11.45
CA THR A 891 34.89 37.66 12.23
C THR A 891 33.56 38.16 11.70
N GLU A 892 32.50 37.36 11.85
CA GLU A 892 31.16 37.74 11.37
C GLU A 892 30.69 39.07 11.96
N GLU A 893 30.95 39.29 13.26
CA GLU A 893 30.60 40.54 13.95
C GLU A 893 31.36 41.74 13.39
N ALA A 894 32.69 41.65 13.22
CA ALA A 894 33.49 42.75 12.69
C ALA A 894 33.20 43.04 11.21
N ASN A 895 32.93 42.00 10.42
CA ASN A 895 32.61 42.06 8.99
C ASN A 895 31.17 42.55 8.74
N GLY A 896 30.23 42.37 9.68
CA GLY A 896 28.86 42.91 9.60
C GLY A 896 28.66 44.24 10.34
N GLY A 897 29.59 44.61 11.23
CA GLY A 897 29.50 45.75 12.15
C GLY A 897 29.86 47.11 11.57
N TRP A 898 30.17 47.22 10.28
CA TRP A 898 30.60 48.47 9.64
C TRP A 898 29.46 49.32 9.05
N LEU A 899 28.22 48.80 9.05
CA LEU A 899 27.05 49.54 8.61
C LEU A 899 26.65 50.60 9.65
N LEU A 900 26.46 51.85 9.22
CA LEU A 900 25.95 52.96 10.06
C LEU A 900 24.46 52.81 10.36
N ARG A 901 23.73 52.11 9.48
CA ARG A 901 22.31 51.84 9.60
C ARG A 901 22.01 50.41 9.14
N VAL A 902 21.15 49.72 9.84
CA VAL A 902 20.72 48.35 9.51
C VAL A 902 19.20 48.30 9.35
N PRO A 903 18.66 47.33 8.58
CA PRO A 903 17.23 47.05 8.56
C PRO A 903 16.71 46.82 9.99
N PRO A 904 15.51 47.30 10.34
CA PRO A 904 14.94 47.07 11.66
C PRO A 904 14.44 45.63 11.80
N ASP A 905 14.50 45.08 13.02
CA ASP A 905 14.16 43.67 13.28
C ASP A 905 12.64 43.42 13.28
N ASP A 906 11.82 44.47 13.37
CA ASP A 906 10.35 44.40 13.42
C ASP A 906 9.70 44.20 12.03
N LYS A 907 10.49 44.29 10.95
CA LYS A 907 10.03 44.07 9.57
C LYS A 907 10.98 43.17 8.80
N PRO A 908 10.47 42.26 7.95
CA PRO A 908 11.33 41.41 7.14
C PRO A 908 12.15 42.27 6.16
N TRP A 909 13.41 41.90 5.97
CA TRP A 909 14.22 42.55 4.95
C TRP A 909 13.76 42.16 3.55
N LEU A 910 13.43 40.88 3.31
CA LEU A 910 13.00 40.37 2.02
C LEU A 910 11.47 40.47 1.83
N PRO A 911 10.96 40.85 0.64
CA PRO A 911 9.52 40.81 0.34
C PRO A 911 9.03 39.37 0.14
N ALA A 912 8.03 38.98 0.94
CA ALA A 912 7.47 37.61 0.91
C ALA A 912 6.92 37.22 -0.48
N LYS A 913 6.32 38.17 -1.20
CA LYS A 913 5.81 37.95 -2.57
C LYS A 913 6.92 37.56 -3.55
N LYS A 914 8.12 38.14 -3.43
CA LYS A 914 9.25 37.76 -4.30
C LYS A 914 9.81 36.39 -3.93
N ILE A 915 9.86 36.05 -2.64
CA ILE A 915 10.27 34.70 -2.20
C ILE A 915 9.32 33.67 -2.81
N ALA A 916 8.01 33.88 -2.70
CA ALA A 916 7.00 33.00 -3.28
C ALA A 916 7.12 32.90 -4.82
N SER A 917 7.38 34.02 -5.51
CA SER A 917 7.59 34.02 -6.96
C SER A 917 8.83 33.23 -7.38
N GLU A 918 9.97 33.40 -6.71
CA GLU A 918 11.17 32.63 -7.02
C GLU A 918 11.01 31.14 -6.63
N ALA A 919 10.33 30.84 -5.53
CA ALA A 919 9.99 29.47 -5.14
C ALA A 919 9.10 28.79 -6.18
N ALA A 920 8.09 29.49 -6.70
CA ALA A 920 7.21 29.01 -7.75
C ALA A 920 7.98 28.73 -9.05
N LYS A 921 8.93 29.61 -9.44
CA LYS A 921 9.80 29.37 -10.61
C LYS A 921 10.68 28.13 -10.43
N VAL A 922 11.23 27.93 -9.24
CA VAL A 922 12.02 26.72 -8.93
C VAL A 922 11.15 25.47 -9.01
N GLY A 923 9.96 25.50 -8.39
CA GLY A 923 9.02 24.38 -8.40
C GLY A 923 8.54 24.04 -9.80
N SER A 924 7.99 25.02 -10.53
CA SER A 924 7.48 24.82 -11.90
C SER A 924 8.58 24.41 -12.87
N GLY A 925 9.79 24.98 -12.73
CA GLY A 925 10.95 24.62 -13.55
C GLY A 925 11.43 23.18 -13.35
N VAL A 926 11.25 22.59 -12.15
CA VAL A 926 11.49 21.16 -11.95
C VAL A 926 10.33 20.36 -12.54
N THR A 927 9.08 20.70 -12.20
CA THR A 927 7.91 19.92 -12.61
C THR A 927 7.79 19.82 -14.13
N SER A 928 8.15 20.88 -14.87
CA SER A 928 8.16 20.88 -16.34
C SER A 928 9.17 19.93 -16.97
N LEU A 929 10.16 19.46 -16.20
CA LEU A 929 11.22 18.55 -16.66
C LEU A 929 10.95 17.08 -16.29
N LEU A 930 9.80 16.79 -15.68
CA LEU A 930 9.44 15.43 -15.25
C LEU A 930 8.64 14.74 -16.36
N ASN A 931 9.22 13.71 -16.98
CA ASN A 931 8.53 12.94 -18.01
C ASN A 931 7.24 12.27 -17.50
N LEU A 932 7.13 11.98 -16.20
CA LEU A 932 5.93 11.41 -15.57
C LEU A 932 4.95 12.47 -15.04
N GLY A 933 5.21 13.76 -15.28
CA GLY A 933 4.30 14.87 -14.96
C GLY A 933 4.14 15.24 -13.48
N ARG A 934 4.74 14.48 -12.55
CA ARG A 934 4.70 14.76 -11.11
C ARG A 934 5.96 14.30 -10.39
N MET A 935 6.25 14.93 -9.25
CA MET A 935 7.35 14.52 -8.38
C MET A 935 7.04 13.16 -7.75
N PRO A 936 8.03 12.24 -7.68
CA PRO A 936 7.85 11.01 -6.94
C PRO A 936 7.77 11.31 -5.44
N THR A 937 6.95 10.58 -4.72
CA THR A 937 6.86 10.66 -3.25
C THR A 937 8.00 9.90 -2.57
N GLU A 938 8.25 10.18 -1.30
CA GLU A 938 9.21 9.40 -0.48
C GLU A 938 8.89 7.89 -0.50
N GLY A 939 7.61 7.53 -0.48
CA GLY A 939 7.15 6.15 -0.57
C GLY A 939 7.47 5.48 -1.91
N GLU A 940 7.33 6.20 -3.03
CA GLU A 940 7.62 5.68 -4.37
C GLU A 940 9.13 5.51 -4.61
N VAL A 941 9.94 6.48 -4.18
CA VAL A 941 11.40 6.35 -4.25
C VAL A 941 11.87 5.17 -3.38
N ALA A 942 11.31 5.02 -2.18
CA ALA A 942 11.60 3.89 -1.31
C ALA A 942 11.15 2.55 -1.91
N GLN A 943 9.97 2.50 -2.51
CA GLN A 943 9.46 1.29 -3.17
C GLN A 943 10.37 0.85 -4.33
N ALA A 944 10.75 1.79 -5.20
CA ALA A 944 11.72 1.51 -6.26
C ALA A 944 13.06 1.00 -5.70
N THR A 945 13.54 1.62 -4.63
CA THR A 945 14.76 1.22 -3.91
C THR A 945 14.68 -0.23 -3.42
N VAL A 946 13.57 -0.63 -2.79
CA VAL A 946 13.36 -2.01 -2.31
C VAL A 946 13.39 -2.99 -3.49
N PHE A 947 12.75 -2.66 -4.61
CA PHE A 947 12.82 -3.51 -5.81
C PHE A 947 14.24 -3.61 -6.39
N PHE A 948 15.00 -2.51 -6.46
CA PHE A 948 16.38 -2.54 -6.95
C PHE A 948 17.30 -3.37 -6.06
N LEU A 949 17.05 -3.39 -4.74
CA LEU A 949 17.79 -4.24 -3.80
C LEU A 949 17.46 -5.73 -3.95
N ALA A 950 16.37 -6.09 -4.62
CA ALA A 950 16.00 -7.49 -4.84
C ALA A 950 16.77 -8.11 -6.02
N ASP A 951 17.16 -7.28 -7.00
CA ASP A 951 17.97 -7.67 -8.14
C ASP A 951 19.36 -8.20 -7.72
N ARG A 952 19.87 -9.18 -8.46
CA ARG A 952 21.18 -9.82 -8.24
C ARG A 952 22.13 -9.69 -9.42
N ALA A 953 21.77 -8.96 -10.47
CA ALA A 953 22.52 -8.88 -11.71
C ALA A 953 23.20 -7.52 -11.94
N VAL A 954 22.74 -6.46 -11.28
CA VAL A 954 23.20 -5.09 -11.50
C VAL A 954 24.22 -4.69 -10.43
N SER A 955 25.39 -4.20 -10.87
CA SER A 955 26.43 -3.60 -10.02
C SER A 955 27.17 -2.53 -10.83
N GLY A 956 27.58 -1.44 -10.18
CA GLY A 956 28.26 -0.32 -10.84
C GLY A 956 27.33 0.70 -11.50
N GLU A 957 26.02 0.65 -11.21
CA GLU A 957 25.00 1.48 -11.87
C GLU A 957 24.32 2.48 -10.94
N THR A 958 23.69 3.51 -11.53
CA THR A 958 22.86 4.49 -10.82
C THR A 958 21.44 4.45 -11.32
N PHE A 959 20.50 4.03 -10.49
CA PHE A 959 19.07 4.04 -10.81
C PHE A 959 18.47 5.44 -10.67
N MET A 960 17.44 5.74 -11.48
CA MET A 960 16.86 7.09 -11.59
C MET A 960 15.37 7.14 -11.17
N PRO A 961 15.02 6.89 -9.89
CA PRO A 961 13.63 7.01 -9.41
C PRO A 961 13.24 8.49 -9.20
N SER A 962 13.21 9.26 -10.28
CA SER A 962 13.15 10.73 -10.26
C SER A 962 11.85 11.34 -10.78
N GLY A 963 10.86 10.53 -11.17
CA GLY A 963 9.71 11.02 -11.95
C GLY A 963 10.04 11.22 -13.42
N GLY A 964 11.15 10.64 -13.90
CA GLY A 964 11.68 10.87 -15.25
C GLY A 964 12.25 12.29 -15.41
N LEU A 965 12.94 12.80 -14.39
CA LEU A 965 13.57 14.13 -14.43
C LEU A 965 14.64 14.18 -15.53
N SER A 966 14.46 15.10 -16.48
CA SER A 966 15.36 15.29 -17.63
C SER A 966 15.74 16.76 -17.78
N LEU A 967 16.89 17.13 -17.21
CA LEU A 967 17.55 18.41 -17.45
C LEU A 967 18.55 18.26 -18.60
N GLU A 968 18.30 18.92 -19.72
CA GLU A 968 19.21 18.91 -20.87
C GLU A 968 20.45 19.79 -20.61
N ARG A 969 21.63 19.23 -20.90
CA ARG A 969 22.93 19.91 -20.78
C ARG A 969 23.99 19.21 -21.63
N SER A 970 25.13 19.87 -21.84
CA SER A 970 26.23 19.40 -22.71
C SER A 970 27.59 19.40 -22.01
N THR A 971 27.59 19.25 -20.69
CA THR A 971 28.75 19.18 -19.78
C THR A 971 29.28 17.74 -19.73
N THR A 972 29.64 17.21 -20.90
CA THR A 972 30.23 15.88 -21.05
C THR A 972 31.73 15.91 -20.81
N GLU A 973 32.30 14.82 -20.31
CA GLU A 973 33.75 14.56 -20.45
C GLU A 973 34.10 14.53 -21.95
N ARG A 974 35.25 15.08 -22.34
CA ARG A 974 35.74 15.10 -23.73
C ARG A 974 37.20 14.71 -23.76
N GLU A 975 37.63 14.08 -24.84
CA GLU A 975 39.05 13.88 -25.14
C GLU A 975 39.55 15.00 -26.05
N LEU A 976 40.75 15.52 -25.77
CA LEU A 976 41.28 16.65 -26.50
C LEU A 976 41.72 16.26 -27.91
N PHE A 977 41.06 16.87 -28.90
CA PHE A 977 41.60 17.03 -30.25
C PHE A 977 41.39 18.50 -30.69
N GLY A 978 42.40 19.34 -30.48
CA GLY A 978 42.31 20.76 -30.84
C GLY A 978 43.49 21.58 -30.34
N SER A 979 43.66 22.77 -30.90
CA SER A 979 44.70 23.73 -30.51
C SER A 979 44.15 25.15 -30.49
N PRO A 980 44.65 26.02 -29.60
CA PRO A 980 44.35 27.45 -29.65
C PRO A 980 45.05 28.08 -30.86
N LYS A 981 44.44 29.13 -31.43
CA LYS A 981 45.11 29.96 -32.45
C LYS A 981 46.28 30.72 -31.83
N GLN A 982 47.35 30.93 -32.59
CA GLN A 982 48.52 31.68 -32.13
C GLN A 982 48.16 33.09 -31.63
N GLU A 983 47.29 33.81 -32.34
CA GLU A 983 46.79 35.15 -31.93
C GLU A 983 46.19 35.17 -30.51
N ARG A 984 45.59 34.06 -30.08
CA ARG A 984 45.04 33.92 -28.72
C ARG A 984 46.15 33.69 -27.70
N LEU A 985 47.18 32.93 -28.05
CA LEU A 985 48.35 32.71 -27.21
C LEU A 985 49.18 33.98 -27.05
N ASP A 986 49.31 34.79 -28.10
CA ASP A 986 50.07 36.04 -28.07
C ASP A 986 49.51 37.05 -27.04
N ARG A 987 48.23 36.92 -26.64
CA ARG A 987 47.63 37.71 -25.55
C ARG A 987 48.20 37.40 -24.16
N MET A 988 48.94 36.30 -24.02
CA MET A 988 49.69 35.93 -22.81
C MET A 988 51.00 36.71 -22.66
N ARG A 989 51.49 37.35 -23.72
CA ARG A 989 52.74 38.10 -23.71
C ARG A 989 52.73 39.14 -22.58
N GLY A 990 53.78 39.11 -21.76
CA GLY A 990 53.96 40.04 -20.64
C GLY A 990 53.03 39.81 -19.43
N LYS A 991 52.25 38.72 -19.40
CA LYS A 991 51.35 38.39 -18.29
C LYS A 991 52.05 37.62 -17.17
N THR A 992 51.36 37.48 -16.04
CA THR A 992 51.77 36.61 -14.91
C THR A 992 50.85 35.40 -14.86
N VAL A 993 51.42 34.21 -14.67
CA VAL A 993 50.68 32.96 -14.49
C VAL A 993 51.11 32.25 -13.22
N TRP A 994 50.20 31.56 -12.55
CA TRP A 994 50.49 30.77 -11.35
C TRP A 994 50.25 29.29 -11.64
N VAL A 995 51.19 28.46 -11.21
CA VAL A 995 51.13 27.01 -11.36
C VAL A 995 51.26 26.41 -9.96
N VAL A 996 50.18 25.79 -9.48
CA VAL A 996 50.09 25.17 -8.16
C VAL A 996 50.23 23.67 -8.30
N GLY A 997 51.24 23.09 -7.66
CA GLY A 997 51.53 21.66 -7.78
C GLY A 997 52.87 21.26 -7.16
N GLU A 998 53.10 19.96 -7.00
CA GLU A 998 54.40 19.46 -6.53
C GLU A 998 54.80 18.14 -7.21
N HIS A 999 54.06 17.06 -7.01
CA HIS A 999 54.51 15.72 -7.44
C HIS A 999 54.49 15.46 -8.96
N LEU A 1000 53.67 16.18 -9.74
CA LEU A 1000 53.51 16.00 -11.19
C LEU A 1000 54.63 16.69 -11.98
N VAL A 1001 55.88 16.36 -11.68
CA VAL A 1001 57.08 17.09 -12.13
C VAL A 1001 57.08 17.32 -13.65
N ASP A 1002 56.95 16.27 -14.46
CA ASP A 1002 57.02 16.39 -15.93
C ASP A 1002 55.92 17.28 -16.50
N TYR A 1003 54.69 17.15 -15.99
CA TYR A 1003 53.54 17.96 -16.41
C TYR A 1003 53.69 19.43 -15.99
N LEU A 1004 54.18 19.68 -14.78
CA LEU A 1004 54.42 21.02 -14.24
C LEU A 1004 55.57 21.73 -14.96
N VAL A 1005 56.64 21.01 -15.29
CA VAL A 1005 57.75 21.50 -16.12
C VAL A 1005 57.25 21.80 -17.53
N GLY A 1006 56.54 20.86 -18.16
CA GLY A 1006 56.03 21.01 -19.52
C GLY A 1006 55.07 22.20 -19.68
N VAL A 1007 54.16 22.42 -18.72
CA VAL A 1007 53.25 23.57 -18.76
C VAL A 1007 53.96 24.90 -18.46
N THR A 1008 54.96 24.89 -17.58
CA THR A 1008 55.79 26.08 -17.29
C THR A 1008 56.55 26.49 -18.53
N GLN A 1009 57.17 25.54 -19.25
CA GLN A 1009 57.85 25.81 -20.51
C GLN A 1009 56.87 26.34 -21.57
N ALA A 1010 55.69 25.74 -21.70
CA ALA A 1010 54.69 26.19 -22.66
C ALA A 1010 54.20 27.63 -22.41
N PHE A 1011 54.11 28.06 -21.14
CA PHE A 1011 53.83 29.46 -20.82
C PHE A 1011 55.01 30.38 -21.12
N ALA A 1012 56.23 29.95 -20.80
CA ALA A 1012 57.45 30.69 -21.15
C ALA A 1012 57.56 30.94 -22.66
N ASP A 1013 57.25 29.94 -23.47
CA ASP A 1013 57.24 30.03 -24.94
C ASP A 1013 56.18 31.03 -25.46
N CYS A 1014 55.15 31.33 -24.66
CA CYS A 1014 54.17 32.39 -24.94
C CYS A 1014 54.64 33.81 -24.52
N GLU A 1015 55.92 33.95 -24.15
CA GLU A 1015 56.54 35.20 -23.70
C GLU A 1015 55.82 35.84 -22.49
N VAL A 1016 55.35 35.02 -21.53
CA VAL A 1016 54.84 35.54 -20.25
C VAL A 1016 55.97 36.25 -19.49
N ALA A 1017 55.65 37.32 -18.75
CA ALA A 1017 56.66 38.04 -17.97
C ALA A 1017 57.09 37.25 -16.73
N ARG A 1018 56.17 36.52 -16.11
CA ARG A 1018 56.41 35.83 -14.83
C ARG A 1018 55.60 34.56 -14.69
N ILE A 1019 56.22 33.54 -14.13
CA ILE A 1019 55.59 32.29 -13.72
C ILE A 1019 55.85 32.11 -12.22
N VAL A 1020 54.79 31.95 -11.44
CA VAL A 1020 54.88 31.69 -9.99
C VAL A 1020 54.55 30.23 -9.73
N LEU A 1021 55.56 29.45 -9.36
CA LEU A 1021 55.45 28.05 -8.98
C LEU A 1021 55.11 27.95 -7.49
N MET A 1022 53.88 27.56 -7.19
CA MET A 1022 53.35 27.39 -5.85
C MET A 1022 53.40 25.92 -5.46
N THR A 1023 54.33 25.58 -4.56
CA THR A 1023 54.66 24.20 -4.19
C THR A 1023 54.37 23.94 -2.71
N LYS A 1024 54.17 22.69 -2.31
CA LYS A 1024 53.91 22.37 -0.89
C LYS A 1024 55.17 22.57 -0.05
N THR A 1025 56.33 22.23 -0.60
CA THR A 1025 57.65 22.23 0.04
C THR A 1025 58.68 23.00 -0.79
N GLY A 1026 59.73 23.52 -0.12
CA GLY A 1026 60.83 24.18 -0.82
C GLY A 1026 61.64 23.23 -1.72
N GLU A 1027 61.73 21.95 -1.34
CA GLU A 1027 62.43 20.92 -2.13
C GLU A 1027 61.70 20.62 -3.44
N GLY A 1028 60.37 20.50 -3.41
CA GLY A 1028 59.56 20.36 -4.62
C GLY A 1028 59.73 21.53 -5.57
N GLY A 1029 59.74 22.76 -5.05
CA GLY A 1029 60.03 23.96 -5.84
C GLY A 1029 61.41 23.95 -6.48
N ALA A 1030 62.45 23.55 -5.75
CA ALA A 1030 63.80 23.44 -6.28
C ALA A 1030 63.92 22.37 -7.37
N ALA A 1031 63.25 21.22 -7.19
CA ALA A 1031 63.23 20.14 -8.17
C ALA A 1031 62.58 20.57 -9.50
N LEU A 1032 61.44 21.27 -9.43
CA LEU A 1032 60.78 21.82 -10.62
C LEU A 1032 61.68 22.81 -11.37
N VAL A 1033 62.32 23.75 -10.65
CA VAL A 1033 63.21 24.74 -11.27
C VAL A 1033 64.43 24.08 -11.91
N ALA A 1034 65.01 23.06 -11.26
CA ALA A 1034 66.16 22.34 -11.79
C ALA A 1034 65.85 21.53 -13.07
N ALA A 1035 64.59 21.16 -13.29
CA ALA A 1035 64.14 20.40 -14.46
C ALA A 1035 63.71 21.29 -15.65
N LEU A 1036 63.68 22.61 -15.49
CA LEU A 1036 63.33 23.55 -16.57
C LEU A 1036 64.51 23.78 -17.52
N GLU A 1037 64.19 23.99 -18.80
CA GLU A 1037 65.14 24.51 -19.78
C GLU A 1037 65.35 26.03 -19.56
N GLU A 1038 66.41 26.60 -20.16
CA GLU A 1038 66.64 28.05 -20.08
C GLU A 1038 65.46 28.83 -20.65
N THR A 1039 64.93 29.78 -19.86
CA THR A 1039 63.73 30.56 -20.21
C THR A 1039 63.94 32.06 -20.01
N THR A 1040 63.26 32.87 -20.83
CA THR A 1040 63.24 34.34 -20.73
C THR A 1040 62.22 34.86 -19.73
N ALA A 1041 61.30 34.02 -19.25
CA ALA A 1041 60.31 34.38 -18.23
C ALA A 1041 60.92 34.37 -16.82
N ALA A 1042 60.51 35.28 -15.95
CA ALA A 1042 60.91 35.24 -14.54
C ALA A 1042 60.18 34.10 -13.82
N VAL A 1043 60.91 33.05 -13.43
CA VAL A 1043 60.37 31.92 -12.66
C VAL A 1043 60.61 32.16 -11.17
N GLU A 1044 59.52 32.28 -10.41
CA GLU A 1044 59.53 32.51 -8.97
C GLU A 1044 58.94 31.28 -8.26
N THR A 1045 59.51 30.88 -7.13
CA THR A 1045 58.97 29.78 -6.30
C THR A 1045 58.37 30.33 -5.02
N LEU A 1046 57.25 29.74 -4.60
CA LEU A 1046 56.55 30.11 -3.38
C LEU A 1046 56.06 28.84 -2.67
N VAL A 1047 56.43 28.70 -1.40
CA VAL A 1047 56.14 27.52 -0.57
C VAL A 1047 54.84 27.72 0.18
N CYS A 1048 53.85 26.87 -0.08
CA CYS A 1048 52.51 26.95 0.48
C CYS A 1048 52.35 26.30 1.85
N GLY A 1049 53.03 25.18 2.11
CA GLY A 1049 52.76 24.35 3.28
C GLY A 1049 51.25 24.02 3.39
N ASP A 1050 50.68 24.18 4.57
CA ASP A 1050 49.26 23.91 4.83
C ASP A 1050 48.33 25.11 4.54
N ASP A 1051 48.88 26.32 4.39
CA ASP A 1051 48.13 27.57 4.20
C ASP A 1051 48.28 28.15 2.78
N LEU A 1052 47.72 27.41 1.83
CA LEU A 1052 47.68 27.77 0.41
C LEU A 1052 47.05 29.16 0.15
N GLU A 1053 46.06 29.56 0.92
CA GLU A 1053 45.26 30.75 0.63
C GLU A 1053 45.94 32.03 1.08
N ALA A 1054 46.68 31.99 2.19
CA ALA A 1054 47.57 33.08 2.60
C ALA A 1054 48.70 33.30 1.59
N GLN A 1055 49.19 32.22 0.99
CA GLN A 1055 50.20 32.29 -0.07
C GLN A 1055 49.66 32.89 -1.38
N PHE A 1056 48.39 32.67 -1.69
CA PHE A 1056 47.71 33.40 -2.77
C PHE A 1056 47.67 34.90 -2.49
N ASP A 1057 47.39 35.30 -1.25
CA ASP A 1057 47.41 36.72 -0.86
C ASP A 1057 48.81 37.33 -0.97
N ALA A 1058 49.84 36.60 -0.52
CA ALA A 1058 51.23 37.04 -0.65
C ALA A 1058 51.65 37.20 -2.12
N ALA A 1059 51.27 36.26 -2.98
CA ALA A 1059 51.57 36.33 -4.40
C ALA A 1059 50.81 37.47 -5.09
N LEU A 1060 49.54 37.69 -4.74
CA LEU A 1060 48.73 38.78 -5.26
C LEU A 1060 49.32 40.15 -4.87
N ALA A 1061 49.73 40.31 -3.60
CA ALA A 1061 50.33 41.54 -3.10
C ALA A 1061 51.70 41.84 -3.75
N LYS A 1062 52.49 40.79 -4.01
CA LYS A 1062 53.86 40.94 -4.55
C LYS A 1062 53.89 41.12 -6.07
N TRP A 1063 53.05 40.38 -6.80
CA TRP A 1063 53.16 40.26 -8.26
C TRP A 1063 51.88 40.63 -9.02
N GLY A 1064 50.80 40.99 -8.32
CA GLY A 1064 49.54 41.38 -8.92
C GLY A 1064 48.68 40.19 -9.37
N THR A 1065 47.59 40.49 -10.07
CA THR A 1065 46.59 39.50 -10.49
C THR A 1065 47.11 38.60 -11.61
N PRO A 1066 47.02 37.26 -11.47
CA PRO A 1066 47.42 36.33 -12.52
C PRO A 1066 46.39 36.29 -13.65
N THR A 1067 46.85 36.10 -14.89
CA THR A 1067 45.98 35.83 -16.05
C THR A 1067 45.54 34.38 -16.08
N THR A 1068 46.38 33.45 -15.62
CA THR A 1068 46.04 32.01 -15.57
C THR A 1068 46.49 31.41 -14.25
N ILE A 1069 45.63 30.57 -13.66
CA ILE A 1069 45.98 29.73 -12.51
C ILE A 1069 45.75 28.26 -12.91
N VAL A 1070 46.80 27.45 -12.81
CA VAL A 1070 46.74 26.00 -12.97
C VAL A 1070 46.80 25.36 -11.59
N SER A 1071 45.78 24.60 -11.21
CA SER A 1071 45.71 23.92 -9.92
C SER A 1071 45.84 22.42 -10.13
N THR A 1072 46.91 21.84 -9.60
CA THR A 1072 47.18 20.40 -9.60
C THR A 1072 47.33 19.91 -8.15
N PRO A 1073 46.93 18.67 -7.84
CA PRO A 1073 47.09 18.12 -6.49
C PRO A 1073 48.57 18.04 -6.09
N PHE A 1074 48.87 18.30 -4.82
CA PHE A 1074 50.25 18.24 -4.33
C PHE A 1074 50.77 16.81 -4.20
N THR A 1075 49.91 15.85 -3.87
CA THR A 1075 50.26 14.47 -3.53
C THR A 1075 49.77 13.47 -4.57
N PRO A 1076 50.51 12.37 -4.81
CA PRO A 1076 50.05 11.28 -5.68
C PRO A 1076 48.90 10.49 -5.03
N LEU A 1077 48.13 9.77 -5.84
CA LEU A 1077 47.09 8.88 -5.34
C LEU A 1077 47.69 7.62 -4.71
N PRO A 1078 47.08 7.08 -3.64
CA PRO A 1078 47.46 5.78 -3.10
C PRO A 1078 47.05 4.66 -4.07
N ASP A 1079 47.90 3.64 -4.23
CA ASP A 1079 47.58 2.46 -5.05
C ASP A 1079 46.96 1.32 -4.25
N ARG A 1080 45.98 1.64 -3.40
CA ARG A 1080 45.21 0.70 -2.59
C ARG A 1080 43.77 1.15 -2.42
N LEU A 1081 42.84 0.19 -2.23
CA LEU A 1081 41.41 0.47 -2.07
C LEU A 1081 40.71 -0.55 -1.16
N PHE A 1082 40.32 -1.72 -1.70
CA PHE A 1082 39.73 -2.84 -0.96
C PHE A 1082 40.59 -4.09 -1.18
N GLY A 1083 40.99 -4.80 -0.11
CA GLY A 1083 41.91 -5.96 -0.20
C GLY A 1083 42.60 -6.29 1.13
N GLU A 1084 43.73 -6.98 1.07
CA GLU A 1084 44.59 -7.28 2.24
C GLU A 1084 45.21 -6.01 2.83
N ASP A 1085 45.65 -5.07 1.97
CA ASP A 1085 46.07 -3.72 2.34
C ASP A 1085 44.95 -2.73 1.98
N VAL A 1086 44.03 -2.49 2.92
CA VAL A 1086 42.84 -1.66 2.71
C VAL A 1086 43.19 -0.18 2.81
N LEU A 1087 42.63 0.65 1.93
CA LEU A 1087 42.70 2.11 2.11
C LEU A 1087 41.86 2.48 3.32
N THR A 1088 42.48 3.08 4.33
CA THR A 1088 41.79 3.43 5.57
C THR A 1088 40.85 4.61 5.35
N PRO A 1089 39.82 4.80 6.20
CA PRO A 1089 38.93 5.95 6.10
C PRO A 1089 39.65 7.31 6.15
N ASP A 1090 40.69 7.44 6.97
CA ASP A 1090 41.47 8.68 7.09
C ASP A 1090 42.29 8.95 5.82
N GLU A 1091 42.81 7.91 5.16
CA GLU A 1091 43.50 8.05 3.88
C GLU A 1091 42.53 8.39 2.74
N PHE A 1092 41.31 7.83 2.74
CA PHE A 1092 40.29 8.24 1.78
C PHE A 1092 39.84 9.69 2.01
N ALA A 1093 39.75 10.13 3.27
CA ALA A 1093 39.52 11.52 3.62
C ALA A 1093 40.67 12.41 3.10
N ALA A 1094 41.93 11.97 3.24
CA ALA A 1094 43.09 12.66 2.67
C ALA A 1094 43.02 12.74 1.13
N VAL A 1095 42.58 11.68 0.44
CA VAL A 1095 42.33 11.72 -1.02
C VAL A 1095 41.30 12.79 -1.36
N CYS A 1096 40.20 12.90 -0.61
CA CYS A 1096 39.20 13.96 -0.82
C CYS A 1096 39.75 15.35 -0.52
N GLU A 1097 40.57 15.50 0.52
CA GLU A 1097 41.20 16.77 0.90
C GLU A 1097 42.17 17.25 -0.17
N ASP A 1098 43.08 16.37 -0.61
CA ASP A 1098 44.16 16.70 -1.55
C ASP A 1098 43.67 16.90 -2.99
N ASN A 1099 42.51 16.32 -3.35
CA ASN A 1099 42.05 16.29 -4.74
C ASN A 1099 40.69 16.96 -4.99
N LEU A 1100 39.91 17.29 -3.94
CA LEU A 1100 38.63 18.02 -4.08
C LEU A 1100 38.68 19.32 -3.28
N THR A 1101 39.00 19.23 -1.98
CA THR A 1101 39.08 20.41 -1.11
C THR A 1101 40.21 21.34 -1.53
N HIS A 1102 41.37 20.80 -1.97
CA HIS A 1102 42.47 21.57 -2.55
C HIS A 1102 42.00 22.49 -3.69
N HIS A 1103 41.30 21.95 -4.69
CA HIS A 1103 40.79 22.74 -5.80
C HIS A 1103 39.71 23.73 -5.38
N PHE A 1104 38.88 23.39 -4.40
CA PHE A 1104 37.94 24.35 -3.80
C PHE A 1104 38.65 25.56 -3.17
N ARG A 1105 39.73 25.33 -2.40
CA ARG A 1105 40.53 26.40 -1.77
C ARG A 1105 41.15 27.32 -2.81
N VAL A 1106 41.71 26.77 -3.89
CA VAL A 1106 42.23 27.57 -5.02
C VAL A 1106 41.10 28.35 -5.69
N ALA A 1107 40.00 27.66 -6.03
CA ALA A 1107 38.89 28.23 -6.77
C ALA A 1107 38.20 29.38 -6.04
N ARG A 1108 37.96 29.28 -4.73
CA ARG A 1108 37.26 30.33 -3.99
C ARG A 1108 38.03 31.65 -3.93
N LYS A 1109 39.35 31.62 -4.12
CA LYS A 1109 40.20 32.79 -4.33
C LYS A 1109 40.21 33.21 -5.80
N ALA A 1110 40.58 32.29 -6.69
CA ALA A 1110 40.77 32.54 -8.12
C ALA A 1110 39.53 33.13 -8.80
N SER A 1111 38.33 32.70 -8.39
CA SER A 1111 37.04 33.21 -8.90
C SER A 1111 36.78 34.69 -8.62
N LEU A 1112 37.62 35.34 -7.81
CA LEU A 1112 37.53 36.77 -7.46
C LEU A 1112 38.61 37.63 -8.14
N TYR A 1113 39.41 37.05 -9.05
CA TYR A 1113 40.47 37.76 -9.76
C TYR A 1113 40.03 38.17 -11.16
N ASP A 1114 40.07 39.47 -11.43
CA ASP A 1114 39.69 40.02 -12.73
C ASP A 1114 40.58 39.50 -13.85
N HIS A 1115 39.97 39.15 -14.98
CA HIS A 1115 40.65 38.65 -16.18
C HIS A 1115 41.45 37.34 -15.99
N CYS A 1116 41.23 36.64 -14.88
CA CYS A 1116 41.85 35.35 -14.60
C CYS A 1116 41.11 34.20 -15.29
N GLN A 1117 41.83 33.16 -15.70
CA GLN A 1117 41.31 31.86 -16.15
C GLN A 1117 41.80 30.78 -15.20
N LEU A 1118 40.88 29.95 -14.71
CA LEU A 1118 41.17 28.87 -13.78
C LEU A 1118 41.15 27.51 -14.48
N VAL A 1119 42.22 26.75 -14.29
CA VAL A 1119 42.37 25.39 -14.82
C VAL A 1119 42.57 24.43 -13.65
N LEU A 1120 41.65 23.50 -13.46
CA LEU A 1120 41.71 22.45 -12.44
C LEU A 1120 42.22 21.16 -13.07
N VAL A 1121 43.15 20.46 -12.44
CA VAL A 1121 43.76 19.25 -13.00
C VAL A 1121 43.46 18.07 -12.09
N SER A 1122 42.72 17.08 -12.62
CA SER A 1122 42.49 15.83 -11.90
C SER A 1122 43.69 14.88 -11.99
N PRO A 1123 43.81 13.91 -11.07
CA PRO A 1123 45.04 13.14 -10.85
C PRO A 1123 45.53 12.36 -12.06
N ASP A 1124 46.82 12.06 -12.02
CA ASP A 1124 47.52 11.11 -12.89
C ASP A 1124 47.61 9.72 -12.22
N VAL A 1125 48.01 8.72 -13.01
CA VAL A 1125 48.35 7.37 -12.57
C VAL A 1125 49.71 7.01 -13.15
N GLU A 1126 50.64 6.59 -12.30
CA GLU A 1126 52.00 6.25 -12.73
C GLU A 1126 51.99 5.18 -13.84
N MET A 1127 52.78 5.42 -14.89
CA MET A 1127 52.89 4.54 -16.07
C MET A 1127 53.15 3.08 -15.67
N GLY A 1128 52.32 2.17 -16.18
CA GLY A 1128 52.43 0.74 -15.89
C GLY A 1128 51.71 0.28 -14.62
N THR A 1129 51.12 1.19 -13.84
CA THR A 1129 50.33 0.83 -12.66
C THR A 1129 49.09 0.03 -13.05
N THR A 1130 48.88 -1.09 -12.37
CA THR A 1130 47.70 -1.95 -12.60
C THR A 1130 46.72 -1.95 -11.43
N GLY A 1131 47.06 -1.25 -10.34
CA GLY A 1131 46.30 -1.22 -9.10
C GLY A 1131 45.15 -0.21 -9.05
N PRO A 1132 44.57 0.01 -7.85
CA PRO A 1132 43.40 0.83 -7.63
C PRO A 1132 43.56 2.34 -7.84
N ALA A 1133 44.78 2.88 -7.98
CA ALA A 1133 44.99 4.31 -8.25
C ALA A 1133 44.19 4.79 -9.47
N PHE A 1134 44.09 3.96 -10.52
CA PHE A 1134 43.27 4.24 -11.71
C PHE A 1134 41.78 4.46 -11.41
N ALA A 1135 41.24 3.70 -10.45
CA ALA A 1135 39.85 3.86 -10.03
C ALA A 1135 39.66 5.11 -9.18
N LEU A 1136 40.61 5.42 -8.29
CA LEU A 1136 40.59 6.64 -7.50
C LEU A 1136 40.70 7.91 -8.37
N ALA A 1137 41.56 7.90 -9.39
CA ALA A 1137 41.67 9.00 -10.35
C ALA A 1137 40.35 9.23 -11.10
N ASN A 1138 39.72 8.15 -11.57
CA ASN A 1138 38.41 8.23 -12.24
C ASN A 1138 37.26 8.64 -11.28
N PHE A 1139 37.36 8.30 -10.00
CA PHE A 1139 36.45 8.79 -8.95
C PHE A 1139 36.59 10.31 -8.77
N VAL A 1140 37.82 10.80 -8.58
CA VAL A 1140 38.11 12.23 -8.43
C VAL A 1140 37.66 12.99 -9.68
N LYS A 1141 37.99 12.49 -10.88
CA LYS A 1141 37.60 13.10 -12.15
C LYS A 1141 36.10 13.38 -12.22
N THR A 1142 35.26 12.41 -11.86
CA THR A 1142 33.80 12.54 -11.84
C THR A 1142 33.32 13.51 -10.75
N ALA A 1143 33.87 13.42 -9.53
CA ALA A 1143 33.47 14.28 -8.42
C ALA A 1143 33.87 15.75 -8.67
N LEU A 1144 35.09 15.99 -9.16
CA LEU A 1144 35.60 17.31 -9.51
C LEU A 1144 34.85 17.93 -10.69
N HIS A 1145 34.37 17.14 -11.65
CA HIS A 1145 33.59 17.70 -12.76
C HIS A 1145 32.26 18.31 -12.30
N ALA A 1146 31.64 17.77 -11.25
CA ALA A 1146 30.47 18.40 -10.63
C ALA A 1146 30.82 19.77 -9.99
N PHE A 1147 32.01 19.89 -9.40
CA PHE A 1147 32.53 21.17 -8.92
C PHE A 1147 32.76 22.14 -10.07
N THR A 1148 33.52 21.74 -11.09
CA THR A 1148 33.88 22.54 -12.26
C THR A 1148 32.64 23.08 -12.99
N ALA A 1149 31.64 22.22 -13.25
CA ALA A 1149 30.40 22.62 -13.89
C ALA A 1149 29.58 23.61 -13.05
N THR A 1150 29.52 23.38 -11.73
CA THR A 1150 28.81 24.27 -10.79
C THR A 1150 29.47 25.64 -10.70
N LEU A 1151 30.79 25.65 -10.51
CA LEU A 1151 31.58 26.86 -10.36
C LEU A 1151 31.57 27.71 -11.63
N ALA A 1152 31.60 27.10 -12.81
CA ALA A 1152 31.49 27.83 -14.08
C ALA A 1152 30.20 28.68 -14.15
N VAL A 1153 29.07 28.09 -13.79
CA VAL A 1153 27.77 28.80 -13.76
C VAL A 1153 27.70 29.83 -12.64
N GLU A 1154 28.36 29.58 -11.50
CA GLU A 1154 28.46 30.57 -10.43
C GLU A 1154 29.31 31.77 -10.83
N ASN A 1155 30.46 31.54 -11.46
CA ASN A 1155 31.38 32.59 -11.88
C ASN A 1155 30.78 33.51 -12.94
N GLU A 1156 29.97 32.98 -13.87
CA GLU A 1156 29.21 33.80 -14.83
C GLU A 1156 28.22 34.78 -14.14
N ARG A 1157 27.82 34.50 -12.91
CA ARG A 1157 26.94 35.38 -12.11
C ARG A 1157 27.73 36.40 -11.28
N LEU A 1158 29.05 36.28 -11.22
CA LEU A 1158 29.95 37.20 -10.54
C LEU A 1158 30.49 38.24 -11.53
N VAL A 1159 30.85 39.41 -11.00
CA VAL A 1159 31.40 40.53 -11.80
C VAL A 1159 32.77 40.23 -12.41
N HIS A 1160 33.49 39.24 -11.88
CA HIS A 1160 34.81 38.81 -12.33
C HIS A 1160 34.74 37.91 -13.57
N ASP A 1161 33.63 37.18 -13.75
CA ASP A 1161 33.37 36.29 -14.88
C ASP A 1161 34.50 35.29 -15.17
N VAL A 1162 35.13 34.76 -14.13
CA VAL A 1162 36.30 33.87 -14.23
C VAL A 1162 35.91 32.55 -14.87
N PRO A 1163 36.42 32.21 -16.07
CA PRO A 1163 36.21 30.90 -16.66
C PRO A 1163 36.93 29.84 -15.83
N VAL A 1164 36.26 28.70 -15.59
CA VAL A 1164 36.88 27.53 -14.98
C VAL A 1164 36.69 26.31 -15.87
N ASN A 1165 37.75 25.54 -16.04
CA ASN A 1165 37.77 24.33 -16.82
C ASN A 1165 38.62 23.27 -16.12
N GLN A 1166 38.33 22.00 -16.41
CA GLN A 1166 39.03 20.85 -15.85
C GLN A 1166 39.82 20.13 -16.95
N ILE A 1167 41.04 19.70 -16.62
CA ILE A 1167 41.88 18.83 -17.41
C ILE A 1167 42.10 17.53 -16.63
N ASN A 1168 42.10 16.39 -17.31
CA ASN A 1168 42.26 15.08 -16.70
C ASN A 1168 43.50 14.39 -17.25
N LEU A 1169 44.39 13.96 -16.37
CA LEU A 1169 45.58 13.20 -16.74
C LEU A 1169 45.25 11.71 -16.94
N THR A 1170 44.36 11.14 -16.13
CA THR A 1170 43.91 9.74 -16.31
C THR A 1170 42.73 9.58 -17.29
N ARG A 1171 42.86 8.66 -18.25
CA ARG A 1171 41.83 8.28 -19.23
C ARG A 1171 40.75 7.39 -18.62
N ARG A 1172 39.65 7.21 -19.34
CA ARG A 1172 38.54 6.33 -18.89
C ARG A 1172 38.84 4.85 -19.10
N VAL A 1173 39.65 4.53 -20.10
CA VAL A 1173 39.99 3.16 -20.47
C VAL A 1173 41.43 2.90 -20.07
N ARG A 1174 41.66 2.01 -19.10
CA ARG A 1174 43.01 1.76 -18.56
C ARG A 1174 44.00 1.30 -19.62
N SER A 1175 43.57 0.53 -20.62
CA SER A 1175 44.47 0.14 -21.69
C SER A 1175 44.93 1.33 -22.54
N GLU A 1176 44.23 2.44 -22.54
CA GLU A 1176 44.63 3.61 -23.31
C GLU A 1176 45.62 4.50 -22.55
N GLU A 1177 45.86 4.28 -21.25
CA GLU A 1177 46.89 5.00 -20.49
C GLU A 1177 48.27 4.85 -21.15
N PRO A 1178 49.15 5.87 -21.05
CA PRO A 1178 50.52 5.77 -21.54
C PRO A 1178 51.22 4.50 -21.06
N ARG A 1179 51.81 3.76 -22.01
CA ARG A 1179 52.45 2.45 -21.75
C ARG A 1179 53.96 2.47 -21.91
N ASN A 1180 54.50 3.55 -22.46
CA ASN A 1180 55.92 3.75 -22.71
C ASN A 1180 56.27 5.24 -22.61
N LEU A 1181 57.57 5.52 -22.59
CA LEU A 1181 58.08 6.88 -22.43
C LEU A 1181 57.64 7.82 -23.56
N ASP A 1182 57.54 7.35 -24.79
CA ASP A 1182 57.12 8.20 -25.93
C ASP A 1182 55.66 8.67 -25.76
N GLU A 1183 54.77 7.77 -25.34
CA GLU A 1183 53.36 8.08 -25.03
C GLU A 1183 53.24 9.03 -23.83
N HIS A 1184 54.04 8.83 -22.77
CA HIS A 1184 54.09 9.72 -21.61
C HIS A 1184 54.51 11.13 -22.01
N LEU A 1185 55.60 11.26 -22.78
CA LEU A 1185 56.07 12.57 -23.27
C LEU A 1185 55.08 13.21 -24.24
N GLU A 1186 54.33 12.43 -25.03
CA GLU A 1186 53.25 12.95 -25.87
C GLU A 1186 52.10 13.51 -25.02
N GLU A 1187 51.70 12.80 -23.97
CA GLU A 1187 50.67 13.23 -23.03
C GLU A 1187 51.07 14.49 -22.27
N VAL A 1188 52.31 14.58 -21.76
CA VAL A 1188 52.84 15.80 -21.13
C VAL A 1188 52.73 17.00 -22.07
N LYS A 1189 53.07 16.82 -23.37
CA LYS A 1189 52.88 17.88 -24.39
C LYS A 1189 51.40 18.18 -24.64
N ARG A 1190 50.53 17.18 -24.61
CA ARG A 1190 49.08 17.34 -24.82
C ARG A 1190 48.43 18.06 -23.63
N PHE A 1191 48.87 17.76 -22.41
CA PHE A 1191 48.51 18.47 -21.18
C PHE A 1191 48.85 19.95 -21.26
N ALA A 1192 50.09 20.30 -21.61
CA ALA A 1192 50.50 21.69 -21.74
C ALA A 1192 49.64 22.45 -22.79
N ARG A 1193 49.34 21.82 -23.94
CA ARG A 1193 48.43 22.38 -24.95
C ARG A 1193 47.00 22.57 -24.42
N ALA A 1194 46.49 21.60 -23.66
CA ALA A 1194 45.17 21.67 -23.03
C ALA A 1194 45.08 22.84 -22.04
N VAL A 1195 46.13 23.03 -21.23
CA VAL A 1195 46.21 24.15 -20.28
C VAL A 1195 46.22 25.48 -21.03
N LEU A 1196 47.01 25.63 -22.09
CA LEU A 1196 46.97 26.85 -22.90
C LEU A 1196 45.60 27.09 -23.55
N LEU A 1197 44.96 26.03 -24.03
CA LEU A 1197 43.62 26.09 -24.63
C LEU A 1197 42.55 26.55 -23.64
N ALA A 1198 42.64 26.16 -22.37
CA ALA A 1198 41.70 26.53 -21.32
C ALA A 1198 42.08 27.81 -20.57
N GLY A 1199 43.38 28.11 -20.51
CA GLY A 1199 43.98 29.12 -19.64
C GLY A 1199 44.34 30.44 -20.32
N ALA A 1200 44.51 30.47 -21.64
CA ALA A 1200 44.71 31.73 -22.37
C ALA A 1200 43.41 32.56 -22.43
N PRO A 1201 43.48 33.90 -22.52
CA PRO A 1201 42.30 34.77 -22.63
C PRO A 1201 41.31 34.29 -23.68
N LEU A 1202 40.04 34.14 -23.30
CA LEU A 1202 39.00 33.66 -24.19
C LEU A 1202 38.61 34.72 -25.24
N PRO A 1203 38.11 34.29 -26.42
CA PRO A 1203 37.42 35.19 -27.34
C PRO A 1203 36.13 35.73 -26.69
N ASP A 1204 35.63 36.87 -27.18
CA ASP A 1204 34.44 37.50 -26.60
C ASP A 1204 33.23 36.58 -26.75
N ALA A 1205 32.37 36.54 -25.72
CA ALA A 1205 31.18 35.69 -25.74
C ALA A 1205 30.20 36.08 -26.87
N GLU A 1206 30.25 37.34 -27.31
CA GLU A 1206 29.49 37.87 -28.45
C GLU A 1206 29.94 37.26 -29.79
N ASP A 1207 31.19 36.78 -29.91
CA ASP A 1207 31.72 36.20 -31.16
C ASP A 1207 31.07 34.85 -31.51
N SER A 1208 30.64 34.07 -30.51
CA SER A 1208 29.89 32.83 -30.70
C SER A 1208 29.36 32.28 -29.38
N ARG A 1209 28.03 32.22 -29.27
CA ARG A 1209 27.34 31.53 -28.17
C ARG A 1209 27.77 30.07 -28.01
N TYR A 1210 28.07 29.38 -29.12
CA TYR A 1210 28.51 27.97 -29.07
C TYR A 1210 29.92 27.84 -28.46
N ARG A 1211 30.87 28.66 -28.91
CA ARG A 1211 32.26 28.63 -28.39
C ARG A 1211 32.33 29.11 -26.95
N ALA A 1212 31.60 30.17 -26.59
CA ALA A 1212 31.55 30.69 -25.22
C ALA A 1212 31.15 29.60 -24.21
N ARG A 1213 30.15 28.77 -24.56
CA ARG A 1213 29.71 27.65 -23.73
C ARG A 1213 30.73 26.51 -23.65
N ILE A 1214 31.50 26.26 -24.71
CA ILE A 1214 32.51 25.18 -24.67
C ILE A 1214 33.59 25.49 -23.63
N TYR A 1215 34.04 26.74 -23.56
CA TYR A 1215 35.17 27.13 -22.72
C TYR A 1215 34.82 27.44 -21.26
N ARG A 1216 33.67 26.97 -20.79
CA ARG A 1216 33.20 27.18 -19.41
C ARG A 1216 32.64 25.88 -18.87
N GLY A 1217 33.26 25.36 -17.81
CA GLY A 1217 32.82 24.14 -17.15
C GLY A 1217 33.15 22.86 -17.92
N MET A 1218 34.10 22.88 -18.86
CA MET A 1218 34.49 21.66 -19.58
C MET A 1218 35.32 20.73 -18.67
N SER A 1219 35.26 19.43 -18.95
CA SER A 1219 36.23 18.45 -18.45
C SER A 1219 36.88 17.75 -19.65
N MET A 1220 38.19 17.92 -19.77
CA MET A 1220 38.97 17.54 -20.94
C MET A 1220 40.09 16.56 -20.56
N THR A 1221 40.05 15.36 -21.09
CA THR A 1221 41.07 14.31 -20.89
C THR A 1221 42.13 14.40 -21.99
N VAL A 1222 43.40 14.21 -21.63
CA VAL A 1222 44.56 14.31 -22.54
C VAL A 1222 45.21 12.97 -22.88
#